data_AF-D9TFI8-F1
#
_entry.id   AF-D9TFI8-F1
#
_cell.length_a   1.000
_cell.length_b   1.000
_cell.length_c   1.000
_cell.angle_alpha   90.00
_cell.angle_beta   90.00
_cell.angle_gamma   90.00
#
_symmetry.space_group_name_H-M   'P 1'
#
loop_
_entity.id
_entity.type
_entity.pdbx_description
1 polymer ?
#
loop_
_entity_poly.entity_id
_entity_poly.type
_entity_poly.pdbx_seq_one_letter_code
_entity_poly.pdbx_strand_id
1 'polypeptide(L)'
;MLEKISCLKDRMFIKKVDGSVLIVVIIVIAVLSTILLGTMSAVLASLNQSTSIYQKSATGYGAESAAEEFLYYFNQLLEDAKNIAYGYYYKGDGTLKDICPGRVRWLLGDESYEPGKILDDLRHGRISRDVAEDKVYEGMKAIIRDEVSRFMNDVGSDASIKVESLSLPEFKKLSDLVELYIKPHYESLTGYELDDITVNAWSGTTSGSLPDGYTIYIDVSKKRAGTSSDKEVKRALRLDVRIADDSGSSVNLILNPSPTPVPSSPLDYAIFSKGALNTNKNLTVENGSVYSGGDLTIHGGAVFNIDNLISKGEMMINQDSDSRCRDNNIVVRNIIYVEKSLKANRISPRSTNIDAKTIYVGQEMQLYGAGSYKFVQLFSDSNVKLAGPGVNMEVSALASIRGTLEVIDGATVTLKSNSAVYCNSLVVRNGSRLILENGAKLYVATTPDASTIISIQNNGGTISYSSSFSYPPTPAEIDEIRNRDYTSGLLITPLPADSVGSPQLGSTADITQTPPQIVIYGESFINDNEARLEILGRLSLPTVDFSTLQLHLISRGNITFVGGGMTILNGSIISLGNALDVNCLENPYAGLTLKYQTPSPSIQQDIENNTGIQPSQIIYTEADAVGRKTLYNILRRNIVIK
;
A
#
# COMPACT_ATOMS: atom_id res chain seq x y z
N MET A 1 110.16 -12.29 -2.08
CA MET A 1 110.61 -13.04 -0.88
C MET A 1 109.63 -12.70 0.24
N LEU A 2 108.70 -13.60 0.60
CA LEU A 2 107.80 -13.52 1.78
C LEU A 2 106.84 -12.29 1.81
N GLU A 3 105.61 -12.31 2.36
CA GLU A 3 104.65 -13.37 2.68
C GLU A 3 103.24 -12.74 2.92
N LYS A 4 102.17 -13.55 2.85
CA LYS A 4 100.86 -13.45 3.55
C LYS A 4 100.08 -12.10 3.53
N ILE A 5 98.87 -11.99 2.95
CA ILE A 5 97.57 -12.68 3.22
C ILE A 5 96.81 -12.11 4.45
N SER A 6 95.50 -11.85 4.25
CA SER A 6 94.46 -11.42 5.21
C SER A 6 94.47 -9.92 5.59
N CYS A 7 93.34 -9.23 5.88
CA CYS A 7 91.94 -9.64 5.84
C CYS A 7 90.97 -8.44 5.67
N LEU A 8 89.90 -8.63 4.89
CA LEU A 8 88.50 -8.13 5.02
C LEU A 8 88.15 -6.85 5.82
N LYS A 9 87.32 -5.98 5.17
CA LYS A 9 86.16 -5.19 5.69
C LYS A 9 86.45 -4.07 6.72
N ASP A 10 85.72 -2.96 6.85
CA ASP A 10 84.60 -2.25 6.15
C ASP A 10 84.57 -0.81 6.78
N ARG A 11 84.04 0.31 6.24
CA ARG A 11 83.31 0.65 4.98
C ARG A 11 83.30 2.18 4.69
N MET A 12 83.06 2.53 3.42
CA MET A 12 82.38 3.74 2.88
C MET A 12 82.86 5.20 3.14
N PHE A 13 82.98 5.95 2.02
CA PHE A 13 82.84 7.42 1.88
C PHE A 13 81.38 7.87 2.23
N ILE A 14 80.98 9.14 2.42
CA ILE A 14 80.79 10.27 1.46
C ILE A 14 80.46 11.60 2.22
N LYS A 15 80.54 12.76 1.54
CA LYS A 15 80.47 14.19 1.97
C LYS A 15 79.08 14.78 2.37
N LYS A 16 79.13 15.91 3.13
CA LYS A 16 78.30 17.18 3.15
C LYS A 16 76.76 17.12 3.09
N VAL A 17 76.05 17.91 3.93
CA VAL A 17 75.17 19.07 3.55
C VAL A 17 74.81 19.95 4.78
N ASP A 18 75.01 21.27 4.75
CA ASP A 18 74.47 22.22 5.77
C ASP A 18 73.32 23.12 5.26
N GLY A 19 73.19 23.31 3.94
CA GLY A 19 72.08 24.06 3.33
C GLY A 19 70.73 23.32 3.32
N SER A 20 70.74 21.99 3.53
CA SER A 20 69.52 21.18 3.57
C SER A 20 68.79 21.31 4.90
N VAL A 21 69.48 21.49 6.02
CA VAL A 21 68.85 21.46 7.35
C VAL A 21 67.85 22.60 7.51
N LEU A 22 68.20 23.82 7.09
CA LEU A 22 67.28 24.96 7.13
C LEU A 22 66.07 24.76 6.19
N ILE A 23 66.30 24.23 4.99
CA ILE A 23 65.23 23.92 4.02
C ILE A 23 64.31 22.82 4.57
N VAL A 24 64.86 21.77 5.19
CA VAL A 24 64.10 20.71 5.86
C VAL A 24 63.29 21.27 7.03
N VAL A 25 63.84 22.16 7.85
CA VAL A 25 63.09 22.81 8.94
C VAL A 25 61.94 23.66 8.40
N ILE A 26 62.14 24.43 7.33
CA ILE A 26 61.07 25.23 6.69
C ILE A 26 60.01 24.31 6.08
N ILE A 27 60.40 23.21 5.42
CA ILE A 27 59.47 22.20 4.89
C ILE A 27 58.70 21.53 6.03
N VAL A 28 59.35 21.16 7.14
CA VAL A 28 58.70 20.56 8.31
C VAL A 28 57.71 21.53 8.96
N ILE A 29 58.04 22.81 9.09
CA ILE A 29 57.13 23.84 9.62
C ILE A 29 55.95 24.08 8.66
N ALA A 30 56.20 24.12 7.35
CA ALA A 30 55.15 24.27 6.34
C ALA A 30 54.22 23.06 6.32
N VAL A 31 54.75 21.83 6.39
CA VAL A 31 53.98 20.59 6.50
C VAL A 31 53.20 20.55 7.81
N LEU A 32 53.80 20.90 8.96
CA LEU A 32 53.11 21.01 10.25
C LEU A 32 51.99 22.05 10.22
N SER A 33 52.20 23.20 9.58
CA SER A 33 51.18 24.24 9.44
C SER A 33 50.06 23.83 8.49
N THR A 34 50.38 23.05 7.45
CA THR A 34 49.38 22.49 6.52
C THR A 34 48.58 21.37 7.19
N ILE A 35 49.21 20.56 8.04
CA ILE A 35 48.56 19.56 8.88
C ILE A 35 47.71 20.24 9.97
N LEU A 36 48.16 21.35 10.57
CA LEU A 36 47.38 22.13 11.54
C LEU A 36 46.16 22.81 10.91
N LEU A 37 46.31 23.42 9.73
CA LEU A 37 45.19 24.01 8.99
C LEU A 37 44.26 22.93 8.43
N GLY A 38 44.80 21.80 7.98
CA GLY A 38 44.03 20.65 7.51
C GLY A 38 43.26 19.95 8.65
N THR A 39 43.88 19.79 9.82
CA THR A 39 43.20 19.23 11.00
C THR A 39 42.25 20.23 11.64
N MET A 40 42.55 21.54 11.68
CA MET A 40 41.56 22.55 12.07
C MET A 40 40.38 22.60 11.08
N SER A 41 40.61 22.48 9.78
CA SER A 41 39.55 22.39 8.78
C SER A 41 38.72 21.11 8.94
N ALA A 42 39.36 19.96 9.15
CA ALA A 42 38.67 18.69 9.40
C ALA A 42 37.93 18.67 10.74
N VAL A 43 38.45 19.32 11.79
CA VAL A 43 37.82 19.46 13.10
C VAL A 43 36.71 20.50 13.07
N LEU A 44 36.83 21.59 12.33
CA LEU A 44 35.74 22.57 12.11
C LEU A 44 34.64 22.00 11.21
N ALA A 45 34.99 21.25 10.17
CA ALA A 45 34.02 20.50 9.37
C ALA A 45 33.34 19.44 10.22
N SER A 46 34.10 18.63 10.98
CA SER A 46 33.56 17.63 11.91
C SER A 46 32.72 18.25 13.02
N LEU A 47 33.06 19.44 13.55
CA LEU A 47 32.25 20.16 14.54
C LEU A 47 30.98 20.74 13.92
N ASN A 48 31.05 21.37 12.75
CA ASN A 48 29.86 21.88 12.06
C ASN A 48 28.92 20.74 11.64
N GLN A 49 29.48 19.63 11.14
CA GLN A 49 28.75 18.43 10.77
C GLN A 49 28.23 17.69 12.01
N SER A 50 28.97 17.67 13.13
CA SER A 50 28.49 17.14 14.42
C SER A 50 27.36 17.99 15.02
N THR A 51 27.47 19.32 14.97
CA THR A 51 26.40 20.22 15.45
C THR A 51 25.15 20.09 14.58
N SER A 52 25.33 19.85 13.27
CA SER A 52 24.26 19.49 12.33
C SER A 52 23.65 18.11 12.66
N ILE A 53 24.47 17.09 12.94
CA ILE A 53 24.03 15.74 13.34
C ILE A 53 23.23 15.77 14.65
N TYR A 54 23.65 16.55 15.66
CA TYR A 54 22.92 16.73 16.92
C TYR A 54 21.58 17.47 16.75
N GLN A 55 21.32 18.11 15.61
CA GLN A 55 20.06 18.83 15.31
C GLN A 55 19.14 18.10 14.33
N LYS A 56 19.58 16.99 13.70
CA LYS A 56 18.78 16.23 12.73
C LYS A 56 17.93 15.16 13.47
N SER A 57 16.60 15.19 13.28
CA SER A 57 15.66 14.22 13.84
C SER A 57 15.61 12.91 13.04
N ALA A 58 15.07 11.84 13.65
CA ALA A 58 15.03 10.48 13.08
C ALA A 58 14.32 10.36 11.71
N THR A 59 13.52 11.36 11.33
CA THR A 59 12.73 11.40 10.09
C THR A 59 13.46 12.01 8.87
N GLY A 60 14.68 12.54 9.04
CA GLY A 60 15.27 13.51 8.10
C GLY A 60 16.39 13.04 7.16
N TYR A 61 16.55 11.74 6.87
CA TYR A 61 17.74 11.22 6.17
C TYR A 61 17.50 10.51 4.81
N GLY A 62 16.59 11.08 4.01
CA GLY A 62 16.58 10.83 2.57
C GLY A 62 17.71 11.58 1.86
N ALA A 63 18.87 10.92 1.70
CA ALA A 63 20.08 11.35 0.97
C ALA A 63 20.93 12.49 1.59
N GLU A 64 22.19 12.16 1.91
CA GLU A 64 23.35 13.05 1.68
C GLU A 64 24.64 12.20 1.54
N SER A 65 24.94 11.25 2.44
CA SER A 65 25.86 10.13 2.16
C SER A 65 25.76 8.92 3.12
N ALA A 66 26.05 7.71 2.61
CA ALA A 66 26.17 6.48 3.43
C ALA A 66 27.41 6.43 4.36
N ALA A 67 28.24 7.48 4.34
CA ALA A 67 29.31 7.68 5.32
C ALA A 67 28.78 8.38 6.58
N GLU A 68 27.84 9.32 6.42
CA GLU A 68 27.19 10.02 7.53
C GLU A 68 26.24 9.11 8.29
N GLU A 69 25.48 8.26 7.59
CA GLU A 69 24.65 7.22 8.22
C GLU A 69 25.49 6.27 9.09
N PHE A 70 26.67 5.84 8.60
CA PHE A 70 27.61 5.03 9.38
C PHE A 70 28.15 5.77 10.60
N LEU A 71 28.55 7.05 10.46
CA LEU A 71 29.08 7.85 11.57
C LEU A 71 28.03 8.14 12.65
N TYR A 72 26.78 8.40 12.26
CA TYR A 72 25.65 8.56 13.17
C TYR A 72 25.42 7.29 14.00
N TYR A 73 25.33 6.14 13.34
CA TYR A 73 25.13 4.84 13.99
C TYR A 73 26.32 4.42 14.87
N PHE A 74 27.54 4.73 14.45
CA PHE A 74 28.74 4.52 15.28
C PHE A 74 28.74 5.43 16.52
N ASN A 75 28.25 6.67 16.41
CA ASN A 75 28.10 7.55 17.57
C ASN A 75 27.03 7.04 18.55
N GLN A 76 25.86 6.61 18.06
CA GLN A 76 24.84 5.98 18.91
C GLN A 76 25.37 4.72 19.62
N LEU A 77 26.13 3.87 18.92
CA LEU A 77 26.78 2.70 19.50
C LEU A 77 27.75 3.08 20.63
N LEU A 78 28.57 4.12 20.43
CA LEU A 78 29.47 4.64 21.46
C LEU A 78 28.71 5.22 22.66
N GLU A 79 27.56 5.87 22.44
CA GLU A 79 26.72 6.37 23.52
C GLU A 79 26.06 5.26 24.34
N ASP A 80 25.54 4.20 23.70
CA ASP A 80 24.92 3.08 24.42
C ASP A 80 25.99 2.24 25.14
N ALA A 81 27.15 1.99 24.53
CA ALA A 81 28.30 1.36 25.19
C ALA A 81 28.81 2.18 26.40
N LYS A 82 28.82 3.52 26.29
CA LYS A 82 29.11 4.44 27.41
C LYS A 82 28.05 4.32 28.51
N ASN A 83 26.77 4.23 28.16
CA ASN A 83 25.67 4.07 29.12
C ASN A 83 25.73 2.71 29.84
N ILE A 84 26.10 1.64 29.14
CA ILE A 84 26.33 0.31 29.72
C ILE A 84 27.51 0.36 30.69
N ALA A 85 28.64 0.97 30.29
CA ALA A 85 29.78 1.15 31.18
C ALA A 85 29.45 2.01 32.41
N TYR A 86 28.66 3.07 32.26
CA TYR A 86 28.21 3.91 33.37
C TYR A 86 27.26 3.14 34.30
N GLY A 87 26.26 2.46 33.74
CA GLY A 87 25.33 1.60 34.46
C GLY A 87 25.99 0.36 35.08
N TYR A 88 27.19 -0.02 34.65
CA TYR A 88 28.01 -1.04 35.32
C TYR A 88 28.63 -0.51 36.63
N TYR A 89 29.22 0.69 36.60
CA TYR A 89 29.92 1.26 37.74
C TYR A 89 29.02 1.97 38.75
N TYR A 90 27.96 2.64 38.30
CA TYR A 90 27.18 3.58 39.10
C TYR A 90 25.73 3.13 39.32
N LYS A 91 25.18 3.50 40.48
CA LYS A 91 23.75 3.41 40.81
C LYS A 91 22.99 4.60 40.20
N GLY A 92 21.67 4.54 40.18
CA GLY A 92 20.82 5.62 39.61
C GLY A 92 20.91 6.97 40.34
N ASP A 93 21.52 7.00 41.53
CA ASP A 93 21.85 8.21 42.31
C ASP A 93 23.26 8.77 42.04
N GLY A 94 24.01 8.16 41.10
CA GLY A 94 25.39 8.53 40.77
C GLY A 94 26.46 7.98 41.72
N THR A 95 26.10 7.17 42.73
CA THR A 95 27.09 6.54 43.62
C THR A 95 27.68 5.26 43.03
N LEU A 96 28.93 4.92 43.39
CA LEU A 96 29.54 3.64 42.96
C LEU A 96 28.76 2.44 43.51
N LYS A 97 28.65 1.38 42.68
CA LYS A 97 28.05 0.11 43.09
C LYS A 97 28.94 -0.62 44.10
N ASP A 98 28.28 -1.32 45.02
CA ASP A 98 28.82 -2.13 46.11
C ASP A 98 28.88 -3.63 45.78
N ILE A 99 28.84 -3.97 44.49
CA ILE A 99 28.90 -5.35 43.96
C ILE A 99 30.10 -5.50 43.02
N CYS A 100 30.59 -6.74 42.86
CA CYS A 100 31.60 -7.09 41.86
C CYS A 100 30.98 -8.03 40.81
N PRO A 101 30.36 -7.53 39.72
CA PRO A 101 29.72 -8.38 38.72
C PRO A 101 30.71 -9.25 37.92
N GLY A 102 32.02 -8.95 37.98
CA GLY A 102 33.09 -9.79 37.43
C GLY A 102 33.39 -9.59 35.95
N ARG A 103 32.62 -8.77 35.23
CA ARG A 103 32.83 -8.50 33.80
C ARG A 103 34.17 -7.81 33.54
N VAL A 104 34.56 -6.86 34.38
CA VAL A 104 35.81 -6.11 34.20
C VAL A 104 37.01 -6.94 34.62
N ARG A 105 36.88 -7.78 35.65
CA ARG A 105 37.84 -8.83 35.99
C ARG A 105 38.11 -9.77 34.81
N TRP A 106 37.07 -10.13 34.04
CA TRP A 106 37.25 -10.93 32.81
C TRP A 106 37.95 -10.16 31.69
N LEU A 107 37.66 -8.87 31.50
CA LEU A 107 38.23 -8.04 30.42
C LEU A 107 39.67 -7.56 30.69
N LEU A 108 40.01 -7.28 31.95
CA LEU A 108 41.32 -6.74 32.36
C LEU A 108 42.19 -7.75 33.13
N GLY A 109 41.66 -8.90 33.51
CA GLY A 109 42.36 -9.92 34.31
C GLY A 109 42.53 -9.58 35.79
N ASP A 110 42.07 -8.41 36.24
CA ASP A 110 42.24 -7.92 37.62
C ASP A 110 40.91 -7.49 38.24
N GLU A 111 40.60 -8.04 39.41
CA GLU A 111 39.41 -7.73 40.21
C GLU A 111 39.49 -6.34 40.87
N SER A 112 40.69 -5.75 40.95
CA SER A 112 40.90 -4.43 41.56
C SER A 112 40.25 -3.26 40.79
N TYR A 113 39.68 -3.52 39.61
CA TYR A 113 38.90 -2.60 38.79
C TYR A 113 37.37 -2.78 38.96
N GLU A 114 36.89 -3.79 39.70
CA GLU A 114 35.45 -4.00 39.92
C GLU A 114 34.85 -2.92 40.84
N PRO A 115 33.63 -2.42 40.60
CA PRO A 115 33.07 -1.28 41.32
C PRO A 115 32.99 -1.49 42.84
N GLY A 116 32.50 -2.66 43.28
CA GLY A 116 32.45 -3.01 44.70
C GLY A 116 33.84 -3.10 45.34
N LYS A 117 34.85 -3.54 44.59
CA LYS A 117 36.23 -3.64 45.07
C LYS A 117 36.89 -2.26 45.19
N ILE A 118 36.68 -1.38 44.21
CA ILE A 118 37.09 0.03 44.26
C ILE A 118 36.43 0.73 45.45
N LEU A 119 35.12 0.55 45.65
CA LEU A 119 34.39 1.16 46.75
C LEU A 119 34.85 0.65 48.13
N ASP A 120 35.12 -0.65 48.25
CA ASP A 120 35.64 -1.27 49.48
C ASP A 120 37.08 -0.79 49.79
N ASP A 121 37.95 -0.72 48.78
CA ASP A 121 39.31 -0.19 48.92
C ASP A 121 39.30 1.32 49.27
N LEU A 122 38.41 2.11 48.69
CA LEU A 122 38.28 3.54 48.98
C LEU A 122 37.73 3.79 50.39
N ARG A 123 36.69 3.05 50.81
CA ARG A 123 36.10 3.15 52.18
C ARG A 123 37.10 2.80 53.28
N HIS A 124 37.99 1.85 53.02
CA HIS A 124 39.03 1.43 53.97
C HIS A 124 40.36 2.17 53.80
N GLY A 125 40.42 3.23 52.97
CA GLY A 125 41.62 4.04 52.77
C GLY A 125 42.79 3.31 52.10
N ARG A 126 42.53 2.20 51.40
CA ARG A 126 43.55 1.38 50.70
C ARG A 126 43.95 1.97 49.35
N ILE A 127 43.13 2.84 48.77
CA ILE A 127 43.43 3.64 47.57
C ILE A 127 43.03 5.10 47.79
N SER A 128 43.69 6.02 47.08
CA SER A 128 43.27 7.42 47.03
C SER A 128 42.05 7.58 46.10
N ARG A 129 41.41 8.75 46.17
CA ARG A 129 40.33 9.13 45.25
C ARG A 129 40.79 9.11 43.80
N ASP A 130 41.94 9.70 43.49
CA ASP A 130 42.49 9.76 42.13
C ASP A 130 42.72 8.35 41.56
N VAL A 131 43.27 7.44 42.38
CA VAL A 131 43.46 6.02 42.00
C VAL A 131 42.13 5.29 41.81
N ALA A 132 41.08 5.66 42.53
CA ALA A 132 39.73 5.13 42.30
C ALA A 132 39.14 5.67 40.97
N GLU A 133 39.31 6.96 40.67
CA GLU A 133 38.83 7.58 39.42
C GLU A 133 39.55 6.99 38.19
N ASP A 134 40.87 6.81 38.23
CA ASP A 134 41.66 6.14 37.17
C ASP A 134 41.20 4.69 36.92
N LYS A 135 40.93 3.93 38.00
CA LYS A 135 40.46 2.54 37.88
C LYS A 135 39.06 2.44 37.29
N VAL A 136 38.15 3.34 37.66
CA VAL A 136 36.83 3.41 37.02
C VAL A 136 36.97 3.78 35.54
N TYR A 137 37.84 4.72 35.20
CA TYR A 137 38.08 5.12 33.81
C TYR A 137 38.58 3.96 32.92
N GLU A 138 39.64 3.26 33.34
CA GLU A 138 40.16 2.13 32.54
C GLU A 138 39.18 0.95 32.47
N GLY A 139 38.42 0.69 33.54
CA GLY A 139 37.36 -0.33 33.54
C GLY A 139 36.19 0.00 32.62
N MET A 140 35.69 1.25 32.64
CA MET A 140 34.66 1.73 31.71
C MET A 140 35.15 1.64 30.25
N LYS A 141 36.40 2.04 29.99
CA LYS A 141 37.06 1.96 28.69
C LYS A 141 37.22 0.52 28.18
N ALA A 142 37.44 -0.44 29.08
CA ALA A 142 37.44 -1.87 28.74
C ALA A 142 36.05 -2.35 28.29
N ILE A 143 34.99 -2.00 29.04
CA ILE A 143 33.60 -2.34 28.68
C ILE A 143 33.20 -1.72 27.33
N ILE A 144 33.50 -0.44 27.11
CA ILE A 144 33.16 0.24 25.84
C ILE A 144 33.84 -0.44 24.64
N ARG A 145 35.11 -0.84 24.79
CA ARG A 145 35.85 -1.57 23.74
C ARG A 145 35.28 -2.95 23.48
N ASP A 146 34.90 -3.67 24.54
CA ASP A 146 34.28 -5.00 24.44
C ASP A 146 32.93 -4.91 23.71
N GLU A 147 32.04 -4.02 24.13
CA GLU A 147 30.73 -3.79 23.48
C GLU A 147 30.89 -3.43 22.00
N VAL A 148 31.67 -2.40 21.67
CA VAL A 148 31.88 -1.97 20.27
C VAL A 148 32.48 -3.11 19.44
N SER A 149 33.43 -3.86 19.99
CA SER A 149 34.04 -4.99 19.26
C SER A 149 33.06 -6.14 19.07
N ARG A 150 32.27 -6.49 20.07
CA ARG A 150 31.26 -7.57 19.99
C ARG A 150 30.11 -7.19 19.07
N PHE A 151 29.75 -5.90 19.03
CA PHE A 151 28.74 -5.35 18.13
C PHE A 151 29.18 -5.44 16.66
N MET A 152 30.39 -4.94 16.36
CA MET A 152 30.91 -4.89 14.99
C MET A 152 31.23 -6.28 14.39
N ASN A 153 31.50 -7.28 15.23
CA ASN A 153 31.79 -8.67 14.82
C ASN A 153 30.59 -9.64 14.96
N ASP A 154 29.39 -9.15 15.27
CA ASP A 154 28.14 -9.90 15.45
C ASP A 154 28.19 -11.12 16.41
N VAL A 155 29.08 -11.09 17.41
CA VAL A 155 29.26 -12.14 18.43
C VAL A 155 28.39 -11.93 19.69
N GLY A 156 27.29 -11.20 19.55
CA GLY A 156 26.37 -10.84 20.64
C GLY A 156 26.94 -9.74 21.55
N SER A 157 26.33 -8.56 21.49
CA SER A 157 26.69 -7.34 22.24
C SER A 157 25.45 -6.86 23.00
N ASP A 158 25.65 -6.30 24.19
CA ASP A 158 24.55 -5.70 24.97
C ASP A 158 24.24 -4.29 24.45
N ALA A 159 25.23 -3.62 23.83
CA ALA A 159 25.03 -2.33 23.17
C ALA A 159 24.11 -2.46 21.95
N SER A 160 23.20 -1.49 21.83
CA SER A 160 22.13 -1.47 20.85
C SER A 160 22.06 -0.12 20.15
N ILE A 161 21.90 -0.13 18.83
CA ILE A 161 21.55 1.08 18.09
C ILE A 161 20.04 1.27 18.23
N LYS A 162 19.64 2.21 19.09
CA LYS A 162 18.26 2.67 19.20
C LYS A 162 17.90 3.50 17.97
N VAL A 163 17.49 2.80 16.92
CA VAL A 163 16.51 3.35 15.98
C VAL A 163 15.23 3.58 16.81
N GLU A 164 14.59 4.74 16.68
CA GLU A 164 13.23 4.88 17.18
C GLU A 164 12.37 3.77 16.57
N SER A 165 11.34 3.32 17.29
CA SER A 165 10.44 2.25 16.82
C SER A 165 9.65 2.74 15.61
N LEU A 166 10.28 2.69 14.43
CA LEU A 166 9.62 2.72 13.15
C LEU A 166 8.69 1.51 13.13
N SER A 167 7.41 1.76 13.41
CA SER A 167 6.33 0.89 13.03
C SER A 167 6.48 0.65 11.53
N LEU A 168 6.98 -0.54 11.17
CA LEU A 168 6.99 -0.94 9.76
C LEU A 168 5.54 -0.94 9.27
N PRO A 169 5.32 -0.72 7.96
CA PRO A 169 4.04 -1.05 7.36
C PRO A 169 3.66 -2.48 7.73
N GLU A 170 2.37 -2.76 7.90
CA GLU A 170 1.96 -4.07 8.40
C GLU A 170 1.81 -5.06 7.25
N PHE A 171 2.78 -5.97 7.15
CA PHE A 171 2.87 -6.95 6.09
C PHE A 171 2.05 -8.20 6.42
N LYS A 172 1.36 -8.78 5.42
CA LYS A 172 0.60 -10.03 5.60
C LYS A 172 1.50 -11.26 5.61
N LYS A 173 2.68 -11.17 5.00
CA LYS A 173 3.73 -12.18 4.99
C LYS A 173 5.10 -11.51 5.05
N LEU A 174 6.09 -12.24 5.56
CA LEU A 174 7.49 -11.81 5.55
C LEU A 174 8.06 -11.58 4.14
N SER A 175 7.56 -12.32 3.14
CA SER A 175 7.87 -12.08 1.72
C SER A 175 7.52 -10.67 1.27
N ASP A 176 6.45 -10.11 1.82
CA ASP A 176 5.90 -8.82 1.40
C ASP A 176 6.76 -7.69 2.00
N LEU A 177 7.26 -7.85 3.23
CA LEU A 177 8.28 -6.97 3.83
C LEU A 177 9.56 -6.94 2.98
N VAL A 178 10.00 -8.10 2.49
CA VAL A 178 11.23 -8.21 1.69
C VAL A 178 11.06 -7.59 0.30
N GLU A 179 10.06 -8.02 -0.46
CA GLU A 179 9.88 -7.63 -1.87
C GLU A 179 9.26 -6.24 -2.06
N LEU A 180 8.39 -5.76 -1.15
CA LEU A 180 7.67 -4.48 -1.32
C LEU A 180 8.30 -3.31 -0.57
N TYR A 181 9.18 -3.56 0.40
CA TYR A 181 9.76 -2.50 1.24
C TYR A 181 11.28 -2.53 1.26
N ILE A 182 11.89 -3.66 1.64
CA ILE A 182 13.34 -3.75 1.76
C ILE A 182 14.01 -3.62 0.38
N LYS A 183 13.67 -4.52 -0.55
CA LYS A 183 14.32 -4.60 -1.86
C LYS A 183 14.18 -3.30 -2.69
N PRO A 184 12.99 -2.69 -2.88
CA PRO A 184 12.87 -1.45 -3.64
C PRO A 184 13.62 -0.28 -3.00
N HIS A 185 13.68 -0.22 -1.66
CA HIS A 185 14.44 0.80 -0.96
C HIS A 185 15.94 0.72 -1.29
N TYR A 186 16.55 -0.46 -1.20
CA TYR A 186 17.99 -0.61 -1.48
C TYR A 186 18.32 -0.58 -2.99
N GLU A 187 17.43 -1.03 -3.87
CA GLU A 187 17.57 -0.87 -5.33
C GLU A 187 17.48 0.60 -5.78
N SER A 188 16.80 1.47 -5.02
CA SER A 188 16.73 2.91 -5.31
C SER A 188 18.00 3.71 -4.96
N LEU A 189 18.96 3.12 -4.24
CA LEU A 189 20.14 3.83 -3.73
C LEU A 189 21.17 4.11 -4.83
N THR A 190 21.35 5.39 -5.15
CA THR A 190 22.24 5.82 -6.22
C THR A 190 23.71 5.52 -5.88
N GLY A 191 24.38 4.74 -6.75
CA GLY A 191 25.79 4.38 -6.58
C GLY A 191 26.06 3.12 -5.73
N TYR A 192 25.01 2.37 -5.38
CA TYR A 192 25.09 1.04 -4.76
C TYR A 192 24.41 0.00 -5.65
N GLU A 193 24.72 -1.27 -5.44
CA GLU A 193 24.08 -2.43 -6.06
C GLU A 193 23.67 -3.40 -4.95
N LEU A 194 22.40 -3.83 -4.96
CA LEU A 194 21.90 -4.88 -4.08
C LEU A 194 22.41 -6.24 -4.60
N ASP A 195 23.15 -6.97 -3.76
CA ASP A 195 23.74 -8.26 -4.12
C ASP A 195 22.86 -9.45 -3.70
N ASP A 196 22.35 -9.47 -2.47
CA ASP A 196 21.51 -10.56 -1.92
C ASP A 196 20.65 -10.10 -0.73
N ILE A 197 19.57 -10.83 -0.46
CA ILE A 197 18.78 -10.72 0.78
C ILE A 197 18.57 -12.11 1.37
N THR A 198 19.20 -12.39 2.52
CA THR A 198 19.05 -13.65 3.26
C THR A 198 18.08 -13.48 4.44
N VAL A 199 17.17 -14.43 4.65
CA VAL A 199 16.15 -14.36 5.73
C VAL A 199 16.24 -15.59 6.63
N ASN A 200 16.49 -15.38 7.92
CA ASN A 200 16.63 -16.43 8.94
C ASN A 200 15.53 -16.29 10.01
N ALA A 201 14.68 -17.31 10.16
CA ALA A 201 13.71 -17.38 11.24
C ALA A 201 14.37 -17.71 12.58
N TRP A 202 13.88 -17.16 13.69
CA TRP A 202 14.37 -17.46 15.04
C TRP A 202 13.83 -18.79 15.61
N SER A 203 13.36 -19.69 14.74
CA SER A 203 12.61 -20.88 15.13
C SER A 203 13.43 -21.84 16.02
N GLY A 204 12.97 -22.04 17.25
CA GLY A 204 13.33 -23.24 18.04
C GLY A 204 14.53 -23.12 18.98
N THR A 205 14.73 -22.01 19.68
CA THR A 205 15.55 -22.03 20.91
C THR A 205 14.66 -22.35 22.12
N THR A 206 14.93 -23.48 22.78
CA THR A 206 14.13 -24.08 23.86
C THR A 206 14.28 -23.37 25.23
N SER A 207 14.51 -22.06 25.22
CA SER A 207 14.64 -21.21 26.40
C SER A 207 13.91 -19.90 26.16
N GLY A 208 12.70 -19.76 26.72
CA GLY A 208 11.77 -18.67 26.42
C GLY A 208 12.24 -17.28 26.88
N SER A 209 13.07 -16.63 26.06
CA SER A 209 13.57 -15.27 26.26
C SER A 209 13.57 -14.39 25.01
N LEU A 210 13.25 -14.94 23.84
CA LEU A 210 13.08 -14.21 22.58
C LEU A 210 11.67 -14.43 22.02
N PRO A 211 10.98 -13.37 21.54
CA PRO A 211 9.68 -13.49 20.88
C PRO A 211 9.82 -14.04 19.46
N ASP A 212 8.72 -14.48 18.84
CA ASP A 212 8.75 -14.94 17.45
C ASP A 212 9.20 -13.81 16.50
N GLY A 213 10.01 -14.16 15.48
CA GLY A 213 10.58 -13.17 14.57
C GLY A 213 11.69 -13.71 13.65
N TYR A 214 12.37 -12.77 12.99
CA TYR A 214 13.28 -13.01 11.87
C TYR A 214 14.48 -12.06 11.88
N THR A 215 15.65 -12.57 11.48
CA THR A 215 16.80 -11.75 11.09
C THR A 215 16.92 -11.73 9.58
N ILE A 216 16.96 -10.54 8.99
CA ILE A 216 17.14 -10.30 7.56
C ILE A 216 18.53 -9.69 7.35
N TYR A 217 19.34 -10.30 6.50
CA TYR A 217 20.62 -9.78 6.04
C TYR A 217 20.46 -9.24 4.62
N ILE A 218 21.00 -8.06 4.34
CA ILE A 218 20.90 -7.35 3.07
C ILE A 218 22.34 -7.01 2.66
N ASP A 219 22.87 -7.70 1.66
CA ASP A 219 24.23 -7.49 1.18
C ASP A 219 24.21 -6.45 0.05
N VAL A 220 24.95 -5.36 0.22
CA VAL A 220 25.11 -4.31 -0.80
C VAL A 220 26.59 -4.07 -1.12
N SER A 221 26.87 -3.75 -2.38
CA SER A 221 28.22 -3.37 -2.84
C SER A 221 28.22 -2.08 -3.65
N LYS A 222 29.43 -1.56 -3.91
CA LYS A 222 29.65 -0.38 -4.74
C LYS A 222 30.54 -0.74 -5.93
N LYS A 223 30.16 -0.31 -7.13
CA LYS A 223 31.02 -0.42 -8.32
C LYS A 223 32.13 0.64 -8.27
N ARG A 224 33.38 0.24 -8.48
CA ARG A 224 34.49 1.19 -8.64
C ARG A 224 34.29 2.05 -9.88
N ALA A 225 34.65 3.32 -9.80
CA ALA A 225 34.69 4.19 -10.96
C ALA A 225 35.88 3.80 -11.86
N GLY A 226 35.61 3.16 -13.01
CA GLY A 226 36.61 2.95 -14.07
C GLY A 226 36.68 1.53 -14.66
N THR A 227 36.16 0.50 -13.99
CA THR A 227 36.12 -0.88 -14.50
C THR A 227 34.76 -1.54 -14.22
N SER A 228 34.21 -2.26 -15.20
CA SER A 228 32.85 -2.82 -15.12
C SER A 228 32.73 -4.13 -14.32
N SER A 229 33.85 -4.68 -13.83
CA SER A 229 33.92 -5.98 -13.12
C SER A 229 34.21 -5.87 -11.62
N ASP A 230 34.79 -4.76 -11.15
CA ASP A 230 35.39 -4.70 -9.81
C ASP A 230 34.41 -4.09 -8.80
N LYS A 231 33.73 -4.96 -8.06
CA LYS A 231 32.94 -4.59 -6.88
C LYS A 231 33.86 -4.31 -5.71
N GLU A 232 33.68 -3.16 -5.04
CA GLU A 232 34.43 -2.79 -3.84
C GLU A 232 33.50 -2.60 -2.63
N VAL A 233 33.92 -3.22 -1.52
CA VAL A 233 33.20 -3.35 -0.24
C VAL A 233 31.87 -4.10 -0.32
N LYS A 234 31.80 -5.25 0.36
CA LYS A 234 30.52 -5.86 0.78
C LYS A 234 30.13 -5.26 2.13
N ARG A 235 28.94 -4.68 2.25
CA ARG A 235 28.35 -4.31 3.54
C ARG A 235 27.09 -5.13 3.75
N ALA A 236 27.00 -5.85 4.87
CA ALA A 236 25.84 -6.64 5.23
C ALA A 236 24.99 -5.85 6.24
N LEU A 237 23.87 -5.30 5.82
CA LEU A 237 22.91 -4.68 6.73
C LEU A 237 22.07 -5.78 7.39
N ARG A 238 22.03 -5.80 8.72
CA ARG A 238 21.21 -6.74 9.51
C ARG A 238 19.99 -6.02 10.07
N LEU A 239 18.80 -6.57 9.84
CA LEU A 239 17.53 -6.16 10.45
C LEU A 239 16.98 -7.30 11.30
N ASP A 240 16.75 -7.06 12.59
CA ASP A 240 16.04 -8.01 13.46
C ASP A 240 14.60 -7.54 13.64
N VAL A 241 13.63 -8.41 13.33
CA VAL A 241 12.21 -8.08 13.21
C VAL A 241 11.38 -9.03 14.09
N ARG A 242 10.67 -8.47 15.07
CA ARG A 242 9.75 -9.20 15.97
C ARG A 242 8.33 -9.21 15.42
N ILE A 243 7.62 -10.31 15.60
CA ILE A 243 6.16 -10.40 15.55
C ILE A 243 5.59 -9.87 16.87
N ALA A 244 4.71 -8.87 16.83
CA ALA A 244 4.06 -8.33 18.03
C ALA A 244 2.93 -9.23 18.52
N ASP A 245 2.83 -9.40 19.83
CA ASP A 245 1.79 -10.22 20.47
C ASP A 245 0.49 -9.45 20.62
N ASP A 246 -0.61 -10.04 20.14
CA ASP A 246 -1.98 -9.51 20.26
C ASP A 246 -2.39 -9.36 21.72
N SER A 247 -2.41 -8.11 22.21
CA SER A 247 -2.87 -7.74 23.55
C SER A 247 -4.15 -6.88 23.49
N GLY A 248 -5.18 -7.41 22.82
CA GLY A 248 -6.49 -6.78 22.67
C GLY A 248 -7.63 -7.80 22.74
N SER A 249 -8.50 -7.67 23.76
CA SER A 249 -9.56 -8.63 24.11
C SER A 249 -10.39 -9.16 22.93
N SER A 250 -10.53 -10.49 22.87
CA SER A 250 -11.37 -11.20 21.91
C SER A 250 -12.86 -10.86 22.04
N VAL A 251 -13.36 -9.99 21.16
CA VAL A 251 -14.75 -10.05 20.70
C VAL A 251 -14.74 -10.84 19.39
N ASN A 252 -15.50 -11.94 19.32
CA ASN A 252 -15.67 -12.73 18.10
C ASN A 252 -16.48 -11.95 17.06
N LEU A 253 -15.86 -10.97 16.42
CA LEU A 253 -16.28 -10.45 15.13
C LEU A 253 -16.09 -11.57 14.11
N ILE A 254 -17.20 -12.01 13.51
CA ILE A 254 -17.19 -12.88 12.34
C ILE A 254 -16.56 -12.05 11.21
N LEU A 255 -15.25 -12.17 11.08
CA LEU A 255 -14.46 -11.37 10.18
C LEU A 255 -14.65 -11.89 8.76
N ASN A 256 -15.27 -11.02 7.95
CA ASN A 256 -15.49 -11.20 6.53
C ASN A 256 -14.20 -11.62 5.78
N PRO A 257 -14.33 -12.32 4.65
CA PRO A 257 -13.17 -12.68 3.82
C PRO A 257 -12.40 -11.44 3.38
N SER A 258 -11.09 -11.63 3.12
CA SER A 258 -10.13 -10.58 2.79
C SER A 258 -10.68 -9.49 1.86
N PRO A 259 -10.24 -8.23 2.06
CA PRO A 259 -10.60 -7.14 1.17
C PRO A 259 -10.13 -7.48 -0.25
N THR A 260 -11.05 -7.36 -1.21
CA THR A 260 -10.73 -7.45 -2.64
C THR A 260 -10.50 -6.01 -3.08
N PRO A 261 -9.26 -5.63 -3.44
CA PRO A 261 -8.93 -4.22 -3.68
C PRO A 261 -9.75 -3.68 -4.85
N VAL A 262 -10.15 -2.41 -4.73
CA VAL A 262 -10.82 -1.69 -5.82
C VAL A 262 -9.75 -1.25 -6.82
N PRO A 263 -9.90 -1.52 -8.13
CA PRO A 263 -8.90 -1.13 -9.10
C PRO A 263 -8.70 0.39 -9.16
N SER A 264 -7.44 0.81 -9.11
CA SER A 264 -7.01 2.21 -9.10
C SER A 264 -6.75 2.78 -10.49
N SER A 265 -6.52 1.94 -11.50
CA SER A 265 -6.27 2.36 -12.88
C SER A 265 -7.55 2.31 -13.71
N PRO A 266 -7.83 3.33 -14.55
CA PRO A 266 -8.86 3.26 -15.59
C PRO A 266 -8.70 2.06 -16.56
N LEU A 267 -7.50 1.48 -16.67
CA LEU A 267 -7.22 0.32 -17.52
C LEU A 267 -7.84 -0.98 -16.99
N ASP A 268 -8.16 -1.05 -15.70
CA ASP A 268 -8.79 -2.21 -15.03
C ASP A 268 -10.33 -2.25 -15.21
N TYR A 269 -10.89 -1.25 -15.90
CA TYR A 269 -12.33 -1.10 -16.09
C TYR A 269 -12.74 -1.59 -17.49
N ALA A 270 -13.84 -2.33 -17.53
CA ALA A 270 -14.54 -2.64 -18.77
C ALA A 270 -15.09 -1.35 -19.38
N ILE A 271 -15.74 -0.52 -18.55
CA ILE A 271 -16.22 0.81 -18.93
C ILE A 271 -15.76 1.82 -17.88
N PHE A 272 -14.94 2.77 -18.28
CA PHE A 272 -14.56 3.92 -17.48
C PHE A 272 -15.15 5.19 -18.11
N SER A 273 -15.86 6.01 -17.34
CA SER A 273 -16.19 7.38 -17.73
C SER A 273 -15.69 8.34 -16.65
N LYS A 274 -14.84 9.30 -17.05
CA LYS A 274 -14.43 10.42 -16.19
C LYS A 274 -15.64 11.22 -15.68
N GLY A 275 -16.62 11.44 -16.55
CA GLY A 275 -17.82 12.21 -16.25
C GLY A 275 -19.05 11.31 -16.08
N ALA A 276 -20.21 11.81 -16.50
CA ALA A 276 -21.43 11.01 -16.52
C ALA A 276 -21.34 9.82 -17.51
N LEU A 277 -22.16 8.79 -17.30
CA LEU A 277 -22.23 7.62 -18.16
C LEU A 277 -23.69 7.22 -18.41
N ASN A 278 -24.12 7.23 -19.66
CA ASN A 278 -25.40 6.71 -20.11
C ASN A 278 -25.15 5.47 -20.98
N THR A 279 -25.56 4.29 -20.51
CA THR A 279 -25.37 3.03 -21.25
C THR A 279 -26.41 2.90 -22.37
N ASN A 280 -26.10 2.16 -23.44
CA ASN A 280 -27.14 1.70 -24.36
C ASN A 280 -28.11 0.71 -23.68
N LYS A 281 -29.26 0.45 -24.31
CA LYS A 281 -30.14 -0.66 -23.93
C LYS A 281 -29.49 -1.99 -24.33
N ASN A 282 -29.89 -3.08 -23.68
CA ASN A 282 -29.39 -4.43 -23.92
C ASN A 282 -27.85 -4.58 -23.81
N LEU A 283 -27.18 -3.72 -23.02
CA LEU A 283 -25.76 -3.85 -22.72
C LEU A 283 -25.50 -5.15 -21.94
N THR A 284 -24.43 -5.86 -22.30
CA THR A 284 -23.89 -7.00 -21.56
C THR A 284 -22.44 -6.70 -21.23
N VAL A 285 -22.03 -6.83 -19.96
CA VAL A 285 -20.63 -6.64 -19.53
C VAL A 285 -20.17 -7.83 -18.70
N GLU A 286 -19.07 -8.47 -19.11
CA GLU A 286 -18.49 -9.65 -18.47
C GLU A 286 -17.03 -9.38 -18.05
N ASN A 287 -16.76 -9.53 -16.75
CA ASN A 287 -15.51 -9.19 -16.05
C ASN A 287 -15.15 -7.69 -16.04
N GLY A 288 -14.09 -7.36 -15.27
CA GLY A 288 -13.63 -5.99 -15.08
C GLY A 288 -14.58 -5.20 -14.18
N SER A 289 -14.35 -3.90 -14.06
CA SER A 289 -15.21 -2.98 -13.31
C SER A 289 -15.89 -1.95 -14.20
N VAL A 290 -16.93 -1.27 -13.69
CA VAL A 290 -17.59 -0.13 -14.36
C VAL A 290 -17.51 1.09 -13.45
N TYR A 291 -17.05 2.22 -13.99
CA TYR A 291 -16.89 3.50 -13.27
C TYR A 291 -17.54 4.66 -14.02
N SER A 292 -18.21 5.53 -13.27
CA SER A 292 -18.65 6.86 -13.68
C SER A 292 -18.21 7.88 -12.64
N GLY A 293 -17.44 8.88 -13.04
CA GLY A 293 -17.07 10.02 -12.19
C GLY A 293 -18.19 11.05 -12.02
N GLY A 294 -19.36 10.80 -12.61
CA GLY A 294 -20.58 11.55 -12.36
C GLY A 294 -21.80 10.62 -12.25
N ASP A 295 -22.95 11.13 -12.70
CA ASP A 295 -24.20 10.36 -12.68
C ASP A 295 -24.14 9.19 -13.68
N LEU A 296 -24.67 8.04 -13.27
CA LEU A 296 -24.65 6.78 -14.01
C LEU A 296 -26.07 6.33 -14.35
N THR A 297 -26.47 6.49 -15.60
CA THR A 297 -27.76 6.00 -16.13
C THR A 297 -27.57 4.67 -16.83
N ILE A 298 -28.06 3.61 -16.21
CA ILE A 298 -28.16 2.28 -16.81
C ILE A 298 -29.53 2.18 -17.50
N HIS A 299 -29.53 2.02 -18.82
CA HIS A 299 -30.74 1.78 -19.60
C HIS A 299 -31.18 0.30 -19.54
N GLY A 300 -32.42 0.04 -19.97
CA GLY A 300 -33.05 -1.29 -19.83
C GLY A 300 -32.33 -2.43 -20.54
N GLY A 301 -32.37 -3.62 -19.94
CA GLY A 301 -31.77 -4.84 -20.47
C GLY A 301 -30.30 -5.04 -20.14
N ALA A 302 -29.79 -4.32 -19.14
CA ALA A 302 -28.39 -4.42 -18.68
C ALA A 302 -28.12 -5.77 -17.99
N VAL A 303 -27.12 -6.51 -18.47
CA VAL A 303 -26.69 -7.79 -17.89
C VAL A 303 -25.22 -7.72 -17.57
N PHE A 304 -24.87 -7.56 -16.29
CA PHE A 304 -23.49 -7.38 -15.83
C PHE A 304 -23.07 -8.56 -14.95
N ASN A 305 -21.82 -8.99 -15.12
CA ASN A 305 -21.12 -9.90 -14.22
C ASN A 305 -19.70 -9.34 -14.03
N ILE A 306 -19.59 -8.38 -13.12
CA ILE A 306 -18.45 -7.46 -12.99
C ILE A 306 -17.93 -7.47 -11.54
N ASP A 307 -16.73 -6.96 -11.34
CA ASP A 307 -16.08 -6.96 -10.03
C ASP A 307 -16.58 -5.78 -9.17
N ASN A 308 -16.58 -4.56 -9.71
CA ASN A 308 -17.09 -3.35 -9.04
C ASN A 308 -17.95 -2.49 -9.97
N LEU A 309 -18.90 -1.75 -9.39
CA LEU A 309 -19.79 -0.80 -10.06
C LEU A 309 -19.83 0.51 -9.28
N ILE A 310 -19.20 1.56 -9.80
CA ILE A 310 -18.92 2.80 -9.06
C ILE A 310 -19.55 4.00 -9.77
N SER A 311 -20.31 4.80 -9.04
CA SER A 311 -20.75 6.13 -9.45
C SER A 311 -20.42 7.18 -8.37
N LYS A 312 -19.67 8.21 -8.76
CA LYS A 312 -19.44 9.45 -7.98
C LYS A 312 -20.61 10.44 -8.13
N GLY A 313 -21.81 9.93 -8.40
CA GLY A 313 -23.01 10.70 -8.66
C GLY A 313 -24.28 9.96 -8.26
N GLU A 314 -25.38 10.27 -8.96
CA GLU A 314 -26.63 9.50 -8.90
C GLU A 314 -26.48 8.20 -9.70
N MET A 315 -27.04 7.09 -9.23
CA MET A 315 -27.17 5.87 -10.03
C MET A 315 -28.64 5.62 -10.37
N MET A 316 -29.00 5.63 -11.66
CA MET A 316 -30.36 5.36 -12.12
C MET A 316 -30.40 4.10 -12.98
N ILE A 317 -31.15 3.09 -12.52
CA ILE A 317 -31.36 1.83 -13.25
C ILE A 317 -32.77 1.85 -13.83
N ASN A 318 -32.86 1.88 -15.15
CA ASN A 318 -34.12 1.96 -15.88
C ASN A 318 -34.59 0.60 -16.35
N GLN A 319 -35.91 0.45 -16.44
CA GLN A 319 -36.59 -0.68 -17.07
C GLN A 319 -37.16 -0.25 -18.41
N ASP A 320 -37.42 -1.20 -19.33
CA ASP A 320 -38.04 -0.93 -20.63
C ASP A 320 -38.91 -2.12 -21.06
N SER A 321 -40.20 -1.88 -21.30
CA SER A 321 -41.19 -2.91 -21.63
C SER A 321 -41.22 -3.33 -23.11
N ASP A 322 -40.45 -2.71 -24.00
CA ASP A 322 -40.34 -3.15 -25.40
C ASP A 322 -39.92 -4.63 -25.45
N SER A 323 -40.54 -5.42 -26.33
CA SER A 323 -40.30 -6.87 -26.43
C SER A 323 -38.89 -7.22 -26.91
N ARG A 324 -38.18 -6.28 -27.54
CA ARG A 324 -36.76 -6.40 -27.91
C ARG A 324 -35.82 -6.10 -26.75
N CYS A 325 -36.33 -5.53 -25.66
CA CYS A 325 -35.60 -5.35 -24.42
C CYS A 325 -35.82 -6.55 -23.47
N ARG A 326 -35.04 -6.61 -22.39
CA ARG A 326 -35.03 -7.68 -21.40
C ARG A 326 -34.95 -7.10 -19.98
N ASP A 327 -35.05 -7.98 -18.99
CA ASP A 327 -34.86 -7.59 -17.59
C ASP A 327 -33.40 -7.20 -17.32
N ASN A 328 -33.18 -6.38 -16.28
CA ASN A 328 -31.83 -6.10 -15.80
C ASN A 328 -31.37 -7.24 -14.87
N ASN A 329 -30.12 -7.68 -15.02
CA ASN A 329 -29.48 -8.69 -14.17
C ASN A 329 -28.03 -8.28 -13.88
N ILE A 330 -27.82 -7.63 -12.75
CA ILE A 330 -26.56 -6.98 -12.40
C ILE A 330 -25.90 -7.74 -11.24
N VAL A 331 -24.87 -8.51 -11.54
CA VAL A 331 -24.06 -9.24 -10.56
C VAL A 331 -22.74 -8.50 -10.35
N VAL A 332 -22.45 -8.12 -9.10
CA VAL A 332 -21.27 -7.34 -8.72
C VAL A 332 -20.51 -8.06 -7.60
N ARG A 333 -19.37 -8.66 -7.96
CA ARG A 333 -18.67 -9.63 -7.10
C ARG A 333 -18.06 -8.99 -5.85
N ASN A 334 -17.79 -7.68 -5.88
CA ASN A 334 -17.22 -6.93 -4.78
C ASN A 334 -18.08 -5.74 -4.34
N ILE A 335 -17.93 -4.55 -4.93
CA ILE A 335 -18.54 -3.31 -4.42
C ILE A 335 -19.43 -2.62 -5.47
N ILE A 336 -20.67 -2.32 -5.07
CA ILE A 336 -21.48 -1.24 -5.65
C ILE A 336 -21.29 0.01 -4.78
N TYR A 337 -20.77 1.09 -5.36
CA TYR A 337 -20.63 2.38 -4.69
C TYR A 337 -21.46 3.44 -5.41
N VAL A 338 -22.29 4.16 -4.66
CA VAL A 338 -23.06 5.30 -5.13
C VAL A 338 -22.87 6.45 -4.16
N GLU A 339 -22.29 7.56 -4.63
CA GLU A 339 -22.02 8.73 -3.79
C GLU A 339 -23.31 9.45 -3.37
N LYS A 340 -24.27 9.55 -4.29
CA LYS A 340 -25.58 10.17 -4.05
C LYS A 340 -26.66 9.10 -3.87
N SER A 341 -27.78 9.18 -4.59
CA SER A 341 -28.90 8.25 -4.47
C SER A 341 -28.86 7.15 -5.52
N LEU A 342 -29.38 5.97 -5.17
CA LEU A 342 -29.63 4.86 -6.08
C LEU A 342 -31.12 4.77 -6.37
N LYS A 343 -31.53 4.83 -7.64
CA LYS A 343 -32.93 4.71 -8.06
C LYS A 343 -33.15 3.60 -9.09
N ALA A 344 -33.80 2.51 -8.68
CA ALA A 344 -34.26 1.46 -9.58
C ALA A 344 -35.72 1.74 -9.99
N ASN A 345 -35.90 2.27 -11.20
CA ASN A 345 -37.21 2.66 -11.75
C ASN A 345 -38.07 1.44 -12.11
N ARG A 346 -39.39 1.66 -12.23
CA ARG A 346 -40.40 0.61 -12.47
C ARG A 346 -41.13 0.79 -13.80
N ILE A 347 -41.05 -0.21 -14.69
CA ILE A 347 -41.91 -0.37 -15.87
C ILE A 347 -42.36 -1.84 -15.94
N SER A 348 -43.64 -2.09 -15.69
CA SER A 348 -44.22 -3.44 -15.76
C SER A 348 -44.14 -4.01 -17.19
N PRO A 349 -43.83 -5.31 -17.39
CA PRO A 349 -43.64 -6.36 -16.39
C PRO A 349 -42.17 -6.63 -16.04
N ARG A 350 -41.26 -5.67 -16.26
CA ARG A 350 -39.82 -5.92 -16.17
C ARG A 350 -39.31 -6.12 -14.76
N SER A 351 -38.26 -6.93 -14.67
CA SER A 351 -37.48 -7.15 -13.46
C SER A 351 -36.17 -6.36 -13.46
N THR A 352 -35.66 -6.06 -12.28
CA THR A 352 -34.30 -5.58 -12.05
C THR A 352 -33.72 -6.36 -10.90
N ASN A 353 -32.84 -7.29 -11.24
CA ASN A 353 -32.16 -8.14 -10.27
C ASN A 353 -30.76 -7.58 -10.04
N ILE A 354 -30.38 -7.46 -8.77
CA ILE A 354 -29.06 -7.01 -8.35
C ILE A 354 -28.55 -8.02 -7.32
N ASP A 355 -27.37 -8.56 -7.52
CA ASP A 355 -26.69 -9.45 -6.56
C ASP A 355 -25.29 -8.90 -6.30
N ALA A 356 -25.01 -8.47 -5.07
CA ALA A 356 -23.72 -7.87 -4.72
C ALA A 356 -23.20 -8.28 -3.34
N LYS A 357 -21.88 -8.39 -3.22
CA LYS A 357 -21.20 -8.61 -1.93
C LYS A 357 -21.40 -7.39 -1.03
N THR A 358 -20.99 -6.20 -1.47
CA THR A 358 -21.15 -4.96 -0.70
C THR A 358 -21.84 -3.89 -1.54
N ILE A 359 -22.81 -3.20 -0.97
CA ILE A 359 -23.39 -1.97 -1.52
C ILE A 359 -23.26 -0.82 -0.53
N TYR A 360 -22.83 0.35 -1.02
CA TYR A 360 -22.81 1.62 -0.31
C TYR A 360 -23.60 2.68 -1.10
N VAL A 361 -24.48 3.42 -0.42
CA VAL A 361 -25.23 4.56 -0.96
C VAL A 361 -25.18 5.73 0.02
N GLY A 362 -24.54 6.84 -0.39
CA GLY A 362 -24.36 8.02 0.46
C GLY A 362 -25.62 8.85 0.70
N GLN A 363 -26.64 8.70 -0.14
CA GLN A 363 -27.97 9.28 0.05
C GLN A 363 -29.04 8.17 0.00
N GLU A 364 -30.19 8.41 -0.65
CA GLU A 364 -31.33 7.48 -0.59
C GLU A 364 -31.17 6.30 -1.55
N MET A 365 -31.52 5.10 -1.07
CA MET A 365 -31.72 3.94 -1.93
C MET A 365 -33.24 3.77 -2.18
N GLN A 366 -33.67 3.95 -3.42
CA GLN A 366 -35.08 3.89 -3.83
C GLN A 366 -35.31 2.75 -4.84
N LEU A 367 -35.93 1.66 -4.38
CA LEU A 367 -36.19 0.45 -5.17
C LEU A 367 -37.68 0.36 -5.51
N TYR A 368 -38.03 0.68 -6.76
CA TYR A 368 -39.41 0.63 -7.28
C TYR A 368 -39.63 -0.51 -8.28
N GLY A 369 -38.62 -0.82 -9.09
CA GLY A 369 -38.64 -1.92 -10.06
C GLY A 369 -38.85 -3.25 -9.36
N ALA A 370 -39.76 -4.10 -9.88
CA ALA A 370 -39.86 -5.47 -9.38
C ALA A 370 -38.54 -6.22 -9.62
N GLY A 371 -38.23 -7.23 -8.82
CA GLY A 371 -36.98 -8.00 -8.93
C GLY A 371 -36.43 -8.46 -7.57
N SER A 372 -35.28 -9.13 -7.64
CA SER A 372 -34.56 -9.64 -6.46
C SER A 372 -33.27 -8.83 -6.23
N TYR A 373 -33.17 -8.20 -5.07
CA TYR A 373 -32.07 -7.33 -4.65
C TYR A 373 -31.31 -8.00 -3.50
N LYS A 374 -30.19 -8.65 -3.78
CA LYS A 374 -29.45 -9.46 -2.82
C LYS A 374 -28.14 -8.78 -2.44
N PHE A 375 -27.94 -8.57 -1.15
CA PHE A 375 -26.76 -7.91 -0.62
C PHE A 375 -26.17 -8.74 0.52
N VAL A 376 -24.87 -9.04 0.48
CA VAL A 376 -24.20 -9.62 1.66
C VAL A 376 -24.05 -8.53 2.73
N GLN A 377 -23.63 -7.34 2.31
CA GLN A 377 -23.49 -6.16 3.15
C GLN A 377 -24.15 -4.94 2.49
N LEU A 378 -24.95 -4.20 3.25
CA LEU A 378 -25.56 -2.95 2.82
C LEU A 378 -25.20 -1.81 3.78
N PHE A 379 -24.71 -0.70 3.24
CA PHE A 379 -24.45 0.53 3.98
C PHE A 379 -25.21 1.68 3.29
N SER A 380 -25.99 2.43 4.07
CA SER A 380 -26.61 3.65 3.59
C SER A 380 -26.57 4.73 4.68
N ASP A 381 -26.10 5.91 4.28
CA ASP A 381 -26.04 7.09 5.16
C ASP A 381 -27.39 7.83 5.24
N SER A 382 -28.43 7.33 4.56
CA SER A 382 -29.79 7.89 4.56
C SER A 382 -30.85 6.77 4.57
N ASN A 383 -32.00 7.01 3.91
CA ASN A 383 -33.14 6.10 3.85
C ASN A 383 -32.93 4.98 2.81
N VAL A 384 -33.46 3.80 3.12
CA VAL A 384 -33.63 2.69 2.17
C VAL A 384 -35.12 2.43 2.01
N LYS A 385 -35.63 2.65 0.80
CA LYS A 385 -37.05 2.58 0.47
C LYS A 385 -37.30 1.52 -0.60
N LEU A 386 -38.21 0.60 -0.32
CA LEU A 386 -38.70 -0.42 -1.23
C LEU A 386 -40.21 -0.24 -1.41
N ALA A 387 -40.65 0.00 -2.64
CA ALA A 387 -42.05 0.34 -2.90
C ALA A 387 -42.59 -0.32 -4.17
N GLY A 388 -43.56 -1.23 -3.98
CA GLY A 388 -44.37 -1.80 -5.04
C GLY A 388 -44.35 -3.34 -5.10
N PRO A 389 -45.31 -3.97 -5.79
CA PRO A 389 -45.40 -5.43 -5.85
C PRO A 389 -44.17 -6.06 -6.49
N GLY A 390 -43.67 -7.15 -5.90
CA GLY A 390 -42.56 -7.93 -6.44
C GLY A 390 -41.17 -7.30 -6.26
N VAL A 391 -41.05 -6.21 -5.51
CA VAL A 391 -39.76 -5.67 -5.05
C VAL A 391 -39.30 -6.48 -3.85
N ASN A 392 -38.28 -7.32 -3.98
CA ASN A 392 -37.84 -8.22 -2.90
C ASN A 392 -36.35 -8.04 -2.62
N MET A 393 -36.00 -7.67 -1.38
CA MET A 393 -34.60 -7.53 -0.95
C MET A 393 -34.19 -8.59 0.07
N GLU A 394 -32.99 -9.14 -0.07
CA GLU A 394 -32.37 -10.07 0.88
C GLU A 394 -31.05 -9.49 1.41
N VAL A 395 -30.89 -9.46 2.74
CA VAL A 395 -29.62 -9.10 3.41
C VAL A 395 -29.04 -10.34 4.06
N SER A 396 -27.88 -10.81 3.59
CA SER A 396 -27.35 -12.11 4.01
C SER A 396 -26.37 -12.09 5.19
N ALA A 397 -25.66 -10.98 5.45
CA ALA A 397 -24.78 -10.85 6.61
C ALA A 397 -25.00 -9.56 7.42
N LEU A 398 -24.95 -8.38 6.80
CA LEU A 398 -24.95 -7.10 7.51
C LEU A 398 -25.76 -6.02 6.79
N ALA A 399 -26.52 -5.19 7.51
CA ALA A 399 -26.95 -3.90 7.00
C ALA A 399 -26.85 -2.78 8.05
N SER A 400 -26.45 -1.59 7.60
CA SER A 400 -26.32 -0.37 8.40
C SER A 400 -26.98 0.78 7.67
N ILE A 401 -28.16 1.17 8.14
CA ILE A 401 -29.02 2.20 7.53
C ILE A 401 -29.16 3.34 8.53
N ARG A 402 -28.51 4.48 8.27
CA ARG A 402 -28.55 5.64 9.17
C ARG A 402 -29.93 6.30 9.23
N GLY A 403 -30.71 6.21 8.15
CA GLY A 403 -32.09 6.68 8.08
C GLY A 403 -33.14 5.58 8.35
N THR A 404 -34.26 5.69 7.63
CA THR A 404 -35.40 4.79 7.74
C THR A 404 -35.31 3.63 6.73
N LEU A 405 -35.61 2.42 7.17
CA LEU A 405 -35.97 1.31 6.28
C LEU A 405 -37.49 1.35 6.03
N GLU A 406 -37.92 1.80 4.86
CA GLU A 406 -39.34 1.86 4.45
C GLU A 406 -39.65 0.72 3.46
N VAL A 407 -40.61 -0.15 3.80
CA VAL A 407 -41.02 -1.30 2.98
C VAL A 407 -42.53 -1.23 2.74
N ILE A 408 -42.95 -0.87 1.52
CA ILE A 408 -44.34 -0.51 1.22
C ILE A 408 -44.87 -1.09 -0.10
N ASP A 409 -46.19 -1.02 -0.23
CA ASP A 409 -46.95 -1.28 -1.45
C ASP A 409 -46.73 -2.69 -2.05
N GLY A 410 -46.51 -3.68 -1.18
CA GLY A 410 -46.31 -5.09 -1.57
C GLY A 410 -44.83 -5.49 -1.78
N ALA A 411 -43.88 -4.60 -1.46
CA ALA A 411 -42.47 -4.95 -1.36
C ALA A 411 -42.19 -5.89 -0.16
N THR A 412 -41.11 -6.67 -0.22
CA THR A 412 -40.65 -7.49 0.92
C THR A 412 -39.16 -7.34 1.18
N VAL A 413 -38.77 -7.47 2.44
CA VAL A 413 -37.36 -7.55 2.87
C VAL A 413 -37.18 -8.81 3.72
N THR A 414 -36.13 -9.58 3.45
CA THR A 414 -35.76 -10.78 4.21
C THR A 414 -34.37 -10.63 4.81
N LEU A 415 -34.29 -10.76 6.12
CA LEU A 415 -33.04 -10.81 6.87
C LEU A 415 -32.66 -12.28 7.04
N LYS A 416 -31.58 -12.70 6.36
CA LYS A 416 -31.19 -14.12 6.31
C LYS A 416 -30.67 -14.60 7.66
N SER A 417 -30.59 -15.92 7.78
CA SER A 417 -30.20 -16.61 9.01
C SER A 417 -28.86 -16.08 9.56
N ASN A 418 -28.84 -15.71 10.84
CA ASN A 418 -27.71 -15.07 11.55
C ASN A 418 -27.23 -13.68 11.05
N SER A 419 -27.94 -13.03 10.11
CA SER A 419 -27.62 -11.66 9.70
C SER A 419 -27.86 -10.63 10.83
N ALA A 420 -27.22 -9.46 10.74
CA ALA A 420 -27.44 -8.34 11.65
C ALA A 420 -27.80 -7.07 10.88
N VAL A 421 -28.90 -6.42 11.24
CA VAL A 421 -29.37 -5.17 10.62
C VAL A 421 -29.58 -4.10 11.67
N TYR A 422 -29.03 -2.92 11.40
CA TYR A 422 -29.11 -1.72 12.21
C TYR A 422 -29.81 -0.63 11.40
N CYS A 423 -30.96 -0.14 11.85
CA CYS A 423 -31.64 1.01 11.25
C CYS A 423 -32.05 2.03 12.31
N ASN A 424 -32.15 3.31 11.93
CA ASN A 424 -32.67 4.31 12.87
C ASN A 424 -34.16 4.06 13.12
N SER A 425 -34.92 3.93 12.03
CA SER A 425 -36.37 3.75 12.06
C SER A 425 -36.80 2.69 11.04
N LEU A 426 -37.98 2.11 11.26
CA LEU A 426 -38.58 1.07 10.43
C LEU A 426 -40.03 1.44 10.11
N VAL A 427 -40.44 1.29 8.85
CA VAL A 427 -41.83 1.45 8.41
C VAL A 427 -42.19 0.28 7.50
N VAL A 428 -43.24 -0.47 7.84
CA VAL A 428 -43.77 -1.55 6.99
C VAL A 428 -45.29 -1.42 6.89
N ARG A 429 -45.83 -1.26 5.68
CA ARG A 429 -47.27 -0.99 5.48
C ARG A 429 -47.75 -1.42 4.08
N ASN A 430 -49.05 -1.27 3.80
CA ASN A 430 -49.66 -1.48 2.48
C ASN A 430 -49.37 -2.88 1.88
N GLY A 431 -49.54 -3.94 2.67
CA GLY A 431 -49.38 -5.33 2.22
C GLY A 431 -47.93 -5.83 2.14
N SER A 432 -46.95 -5.01 2.54
CA SER A 432 -45.55 -5.39 2.64
C SER A 432 -45.23 -6.25 3.86
N ARG A 433 -44.05 -6.88 3.83
CA ARG A 433 -43.53 -7.73 4.93
C ARG A 433 -42.03 -7.51 5.15
N LEU A 434 -41.63 -7.53 6.42
CA LEU A 434 -40.25 -7.76 6.84
C LEU A 434 -40.15 -9.17 7.44
N ILE A 435 -39.23 -9.99 6.97
CA ILE A 435 -39.09 -11.39 7.37
C ILE A 435 -37.73 -11.56 8.06
N LEU A 436 -37.72 -12.14 9.26
CA LEU A 436 -36.50 -12.56 9.95
C LEU A 436 -36.39 -14.08 9.91
N GLU A 437 -35.28 -14.60 9.39
CA GLU A 437 -34.92 -16.01 9.50
C GLU A 437 -34.27 -16.34 10.87
N ASN A 438 -33.94 -17.62 11.09
CA ASN A 438 -33.39 -18.11 12.36
C ASN A 438 -32.08 -17.39 12.74
N GLY A 439 -32.00 -16.88 13.97
CA GLY A 439 -30.82 -16.18 14.48
C GLY A 439 -30.57 -14.79 13.89
N ALA A 440 -31.38 -14.31 12.94
CA ALA A 440 -31.28 -12.95 12.40
C ALA A 440 -31.56 -11.90 13.51
N LYS A 441 -30.85 -10.78 13.48
CA LYS A 441 -30.90 -9.73 14.51
C LYS A 441 -31.27 -8.39 13.87
N LEU A 442 -32.32 -7.76 14.36
CA LEU A 442 -32.75 -6.42 13.95
C LEU A 442 -32.65 -5.46 15.13
N TYR A 443 -31.88 -4.40 14.97
CA TYR A 443 -31.71 -3.31 15.92
C TYR A 443 -32.32 -2.04 15.35
N VAL A 444 -33.31 -1.48 16.05
CA VAL A 444 -34.02 -0.26 15.66
C VAL A 444 -33.86 0.78 16.77
N ALA A 445 -33.38 1.98 16.42
CA ALA A 445 -33.15 3.04 17.41
C ALA A 445 -34.46 3.66 17.92
N THR A 446 -35.54 3.57 17.13
CA THR A 446 -36.90 3.99 17.52
C THR A 446 -37.82 2.77 17.76
N THR A 447 -39.04 3.04 18.24
CA THR A 447 -40.14 2.06 18.28
C THR A 447 -41.12 2.39 17.16
N PRO A 448 -41.38 1.48 16.21
CA PRO A 448 -42.27 1.73 15.09
C PRO A 448 -43.76 1.63 15.48
N ASP A 449 -44.66 1.97 14.57
CA ASP A 449 -46.11 1.91 14.80
C ASP A 449 -46.65 0.47 14.84
N ALA A 450 -47.87 0.32 15.37
CA ALA A 450 -48.51 -1.00 15.51
C ALA A 450 -48.69 -1.72 14.16
N SER A 451 -48.98 -0.98 13.09
CA SER A 451 -49.10 -1.50 11.71
C SER A 451 -47.80 -2.12 11.23
N THR A 452 -46.67 -1.43 11.46
CA THR A 452 -45.33 -1.94 11.14
C THR A 452 -45.03 -3.20 11.93
N ILE A 453 -45.29 -3.22 13.25
CA ILE A 453 -44.99 -4.36 14.12
C ILE A 453 -45.73 -5.63 13.67
N ILE A 454 -47.02 -5.54 13.32
CA ILE A 454 -47.79 -6.71 12.86
C ILE A 454 -47.39 -7.20 11.45
N SER A 455 -46.71 -6.37 10.66
CA SER A 455 -46.18 -6.72 9.34
C SER A 455 -44.78 -7.38 9.38
N ILE A 456 -44.22 -7.62 10.58
CA ILE A 456 -42.95 -8.33 10.75
C ILE A 456 -43.22 -9.82 11.03
N GLN A 457 -42.72 -10.68 10.14
CA GLN A 457 -42.73 -12.13 10.31
C GLN A 457 -41.41 -12.60 10.93
N ASN A 458 -41.39 -12.79 12.24
CA ASN A 458 -40.20 -13.27 12.95
C ASN A 458 -40.19 -14.81 13.08
N ASN A 459 -39.38 -15.50 12.28
CA ASN A 459 -39.26 -16.96 12.26
C ASN A 459 -38.04 -17.46 13.08
N GLY A 460 -37.85 -16.92 14.29
CA GLY A 460 -36.77 -17.32 15.20
C GLY A 460 -35.52 -16.41 15.17
N GLY A 461 -35.67 -15.17 14.72
CA GLY A 461 -34.73 -14.07 14.93
C GLY A 461 -35.07 -13.25 16.19
N THR A 462 -34.30 -12.18 16.42
CA THR A 462 -34.46 -11.25 17.55
C THR A 462 -34.64 -9.82 17.04
N ILE A 463 -35.56 -9.07 17.66
CA ILE A 463 -35.80 -7.65 17.36
C ILE A 463 -35.61 -6.83 18.63
N SER A 464 -34.80 -5.78 18.55
CA SER A 464 -34.49 -4.85 19.64
C SER A 464 -34.93 -3.43 19.25
N TYR A 465 -36.10 -3.01 19.73
CA TYR A 465 -36.62 -1.64 19.55
C TYR A 465 -36.08 -0.69 20.61
N SER A 466 -36.04 0.61 20.29
CA SER A 466 -35.49 1.66 21.17
C SER A 466 -34.10 1.31 21.73
N SER A 467 -33.29 0.63 20.90
CA SER A 467 -32.04 0.02 21.32
C SER A 467 -30.88 1.03 21.23
N SER A 468 -30.08 1.12 22.30
CA SER A 468 -28.79 1.82 22.24
C SER A 468 -27.73 0.91 21.62
N PHE A 469 -27.34 1.19 20.39
CA PHE A 469 -26.27 0.48 19.69
C PHE A 469 -25.34 1.46 18.96
N SER A 470 -24.11 1.02 18.70
CA SER A 470 -23.24 1.64 17.72
C SER A 470 -23.48 0.99 16.35
N TYR A 471 -23.67 1.81 15.31
CA TYR A 471 -23.67 1.31 13.95
C TYR A 471 -22.28 0.72 13.61
N PRO A 472 -22.20 -0.35 12.80
CA PRO A 472 -20.93 -0.86 12.33
C PRO A 472 -20.22 0.19 11.44
N PRO A 473 -18.88 0.23 11.44
CA PRO A 473 -18.13 1.06 10.52
C PRO A 473 -18.34 0.61 9.07
N THR A 474 -18.25 1.55 8.13
CA THR A 474 -18.13 1.25 6.70
C THR A 474 -16.81 0.52 6.41
N PRO A 475 -16.76 -0.37 5.40
CA PRO A 475 -15.50 -0.96 4.94
C PRO A 475 -14.54 0.11 4.41
N ALA A 476 -13.23 -0.06 4.62
CA ALA A 476 -12.22 0.95 4.28
C ALA A 476 -12.19 1.27 2.77
N GLU A 477 -12.56 0.31 1.92
CA GLU A 477 -12.66 0.48 0.47
C GLU A 477 -13.66 1.57 0.07
N ILE A 478 -14.67 1.85 0.91
CA ILE A 478 -15.67 2.90 0.65
C ILE A 478 -15.02 4.28 0.78
N ASP A 479 -14.19 4.48 1.81
CA ASP A 479 -13.42 5.71 2.00
C ASP A 479 -12.28 5.82 0.99
N GLU A 480 -11.66 4.71 0.59
CA GLU A 480 -10.68 4.67 -0.51
C GLU A 480 -11.32 5.13 -1.84
N ILE A 481 -12.48 4.54 -2.22
CA ILE A 481 -13.22 4.97 -3.43
C ILE A 481 -13.57 6.45 -3.33
N ARG A 482 -14.13 6.89 -2.19
CA ARG A 482 -14.57 8.27 -1.98
C ARG A 482 -13.43 9.26 -2.18
N ASN A 483 -12.28 9.02 -1.54
CA ASN A 483 -11.15 9.95 -1.50
C ASN A 483 -10.23 9.85 -2.73
N ARG A 484 -10.28 8.76 -3.50
CA ARG A 484 -9.49 8.58 -4.72
C ARG A 484 -9.98 9.48 -5.87
N ASP A 485 -9.07 10.30 -6.41
CA ASP A 485 -9.16 10.81 -7.78
C ASP A 485 -8.70 9.71 -8.74
N TYR A 486 -9.62 9.24 -9.57
CA TYR A 486 -9.42 8.21 -10.59
C TYR A 486 -8.86 8.76 -11.90
N THR A 487 -8.71 10.08 -12.02
CA THR A 487 -8.17 10.79 -13.18
C THR A 487 -6.95 11.63 -12.86
N SER A 488 -6.26 11.33 -11.76
CA SER A 488 -4.98 11.95 -11.42
C SER A 488 -3.97 11.83 -12.56
N GLY A 489 -3.26 12.93 -12.86
CA GLY A 489 -2.33 13.03 -13.98
C GLY A 489 -2.95 13.26 -15.37
N LEU A 490 -4.27 13.10 -15.55
CA LEU A 490 -4.94 13.18 -16.85
C LEU A 490 -4.64 14.49 -17.59
N LEU A 491 -4.02 14.36 -18.76
CA LEU A 491 -3.64 15.47 -19.63
C LEU A 491 -4.84 16.08 -20.34
N ILE A 492 -4.69 17.37 -20.68
CA ILE A 492 -5.59 18.12 -21.58
C ILE A 492 -5.19 18.01 -23.06
N THR A 493 -4.05 17.37 -23.36
CA THR A 493 -3.58 17.13 -24.74
C THR A 493 -4.67 16.41 -25.55
N PRO A 494 -5.00 16.83 -26.79
CA PRO A 494 -5.92 16.08 -27.64
C PRO A 494 -5.49 14.63 -27.81
N LEU A 495 -6.45 13.70 -27.79
CA LEU A 495 -6.19 12.31 -28.14
C LEU A 495 -5.64 12.25 -29.58
N PRO A 496 -4.66 11.36 -29.87
CA PRO A 496 -3.97 11.34 -31.15
C PRO A 496 -4.92 10.96 -32.29
N ALA A 497 -4.67 11.54 -33.47
CA ALA A 497 -5.27 11.17 -34.73
C ALA A 497 -4.18 11.07 -35.81
N ASP A 498 -4.37 10.22 -36.82
CA ASP A 498 -3.39 10.05 -37.89
C ASP A 498 -4.03 9.92 -39.28
N SER A 499 -3.19 9.77 -40.31
CA SER A 499 -3.61 9.86 -41.71
C SER A 499 -3.91 8.51 -42.37
N VAL A 500 -3.73 7.41 -41.66
CA VAL A 500 -4.16 6.07 -42.09
C VAL A 500 -5.64 5.92 -41.73
N GLY A 501 -6.39 5.08 -42.44
CA GLY A 501 -7.75 4.72 -42.03
C GLY A 501 -8.74 5.89 -42.01
N SER A 502 -9.15 6.35 -40.82
CA SER A 502 -10.10 7.44 -40.63
C SER A 502 -9.41 8.70 -40.11
N PRO A 503 -9.43 9.84 -40.85
CA PRO A 503 -8.59 11.02 -40.57
C PRO A 503 -8.94 11.81 -39.28
N GLN A 504 -9.92 11.33 -38.50
CA GLN A 504 -10.34 11.88 -37.20
C GLN A 504 -10.03 10.95 -36.03
N LEU A 505 -9.52 9.75 -36.32
CA LEU A 505 -9.14 8.74 -35.34
C LEU A 505 -7.62 8.55 -35.39
N GLY A 506 -7.06 7.99 -34.33
CA GLY A 506 -5.68 7.50 -34.30
C GLY A 506 -5.63 6.10 -33.73
N SER A 507 -4.61 5.31 -34.10
CA SER A 507 -4.51 3.94 -33.59
C SER A 507 -3.09 3.42 -33.35
N THR A 508 -2.94 2.68 -32.26
CA THR A 508 -1.73 1.92 -31.91
C THR A 508 -2.10 0.44 -31.79
N ALA A 509 -1.32 -0.43 -32.42
CA ALA A 509 -1.61 -1.87 -32.49
C ALA A 509 -0.45 -2.72 -31.98
N ASP A 510 -0.78 -3.79 -31.26
CA ASP A 510 0.13 -4.85 -30.84
C ASP A 510 -0.18 -6.13 -31.62
N ILE A 511 0.67 -6.40 -32.62
CA ILE A 511 0.63 -7.60 -33.46
C ILE A 511 1.55 -8.73 -32.94
N THR A 512 2.14 -8.58 -31.75
CA THR A 512 2.96 -9.64 -31.12
C THR A 512 2.14 -10.75 -30.49
N GLN A 513 0.83 -10.52 -30.34
CA GLN A 513 -0.15 -11.44 -29.74
C GLN A 513 -1.21 -11.86 -30.76
N THR A 514 -1.83 -13.02 -30.52
CA THR A 514 -2.93 -13.56 -31.34
C THR A 514 -4.11 -13.92 -30.42
N PRO A 515 -5.30 -13.30 -30.58
CA PRO A 515 -5.62 -12.25 -31.55
C PRO A 515 -4.83 -10.96 -31.29
N PRO A 516 -4.64 -10.10 -32.31
CA PRO A 516 -3.94 -8.83 -32.15
C PRO A 516 -4.73 -7.88 -31.26
N GLN A 517 -4.02 -6.98 -30.58
CA GLN A 517 -4.63 -5.89 -29.82
C GLN A 517 -4.53 -4.57 -30.57
N ILE A 518 -5.51 -3.70 -30.41
CA ILE A 518 -5.49 -2.34 -30.95
C ILE A 518 -6.25 -1.38 -30.04
N VAL A 519 -5.66 -0.20 -29.81
CA VAL A 519 -6.35 0.94 -29.21
C VAL A 519 -6.73 1.93 -30.30
N ILE A 520 -7.96 2.44 -30.23
CA ILE A 520 -8.51 3.47 -31.12
C ILE A 520 -8.80 4.70 -30.28
N TYR A 521 -8.23 5.81 -30.69
CA TYR A 521 -8.39 7.12 -30.10
C TYR A 521 -9.33 7.98 -30.95
N GLY A 522 -10.29 8.64 -30.32
CA GLY A 522 -11.19 9.60 -30.99
C GLY A 522 -11.51 10.79 -30.10
N GLU A 523 -10.86 11.94 -30.35
CA GLU A 523 -11.02 13.15 -29.54
C GLU A 523 -12.47 13.63 -29.50
N SER A 524 -13.16 13.66 -30.65
CA SER A 524 -14.54 14.18 -30.74
C SER A 524 -15.60 13.12 -30.45
N PHE A 525 -15.41 11.89 -30.94
CA PHE A 525 -16.31 10.74 -30.85
C PHE A 525 -15.62 9.52 -31.48
N ILE A 526 -16.24 8.33 -31.35
CA ILE A 526 -15.90 7.15 -32.16
C ILE A 526 -17.20 6.55 -32.70
N ASN A 527 -17.32 6.43 -34.03
CA ASN A 527 -18.34 5.57 -34.65
C ASN A 527 -17.72 4.23 -35.07
N ASP A 528 -18.44 3.12 -34.91
CA ASP A 528 -17.86 1.78 -35.12
C ASP A 528 -17.48 1.49 -36.58
N ASN A 529 -18.20 2.07 -37.55
CA ASN A 529 -17.86 2.00 -38.97
C ASN A 529 -16.53 2.71 -39.29
N GLU A 530 -16.26 3.84 -38.64
CA GLU A 530 -15.00 4.60 -38.79
C GLU A 530 -13.85 3.89 -38.08
N ALA A 531 -14.10 3.33 -36.89
CA ALA A 531 -13.14 2.47 -36.19
C ALA A 531 -12.78 1.22 -37.01
N ARG A 532 -13.73 0.61 -37.74
CA ARG A 532 -13.43 -0.50 -38.67
C ARG A 532 -12.51 -0.06 -39.81
N LEU A 533 -12.70 1.12 -40.39
CA LEU A 533 -11.79 1.67 -41.42
C LEU A 533 -10.39 1.91 -40.85
N GLU A 534 -10.30 2.39 -39.61
CA GLU A 534 -9.04 2.58 -38.90
C GLU A 534 -8.29 1.26 -38.67
N ILE A 535 -8.98 0.25 -38.13
CA ILE A 535 -8.42 -1.09 -37.90
C ILE A 535 -7.99 -1.75 -39.22
N LEU A 536 -8.79 -1.63 -40.30
CA LEU A 536 -8.44 -2.13 -41.64
C LEU A 536 -7.14 -1.48 -42.15
N GLY A 537 -7.00 -0.16 -42.01
CA GLY A 537 -5.79 0.56 -42.40
C GLY A 537 -4.56 0.18 -41.57
N ARG A 538 -4.70 0.12 -40.24
CA ARG A 538 -3.60 -0.19 -39.32
C ARG A 538 -3.10 -1.63 -39.41
N LEU A 539 -4.02 -2.60 -39.50
CA LEU A 539 -3.69 -4.03 -39.49
C LEU A 539 -3.60 -4.65 -40.90
N SER A 540 -3.92 -3.89 -41.96
CA SER A 540 -3.95 -4.37 -43.36
C SER A 540 -4.82 -5.64 -43.56
N LEU A 541 -5.93 -5.72 -42.82
CA LEU A 541 -6.87 -6.84 -42.88
C LEU A 541 -7.85 -6.71 -44.06
N PRO A 542 -8.38 -7.82 -44.62
CA PRO A 542 -9.37 -7.76 -45.70
C PRO A 542 -10.79 -7.41 -45.20
N THR A 543 -11.12 -7.79 -43.97
CA THR A 543 -12.37 -7.50 -43.26
C THR A 543 -12.10 -7.40 -41.76
N VAL A 544 -12.95 -6.67 -41.02
CA VAL A 544 -12.83 -6.51 -39.56
C VAL A 544 -14.15 -6.82 -38.87
N ASP A 545 -14.11 -7.82 -37.99
CA ASP A 545 -15.09 -7.98 -36.92
C ASP A 545 -14.41 -7.76 -35.56
N PHE A 546 -15.09 -7.08 -34.65
CA PHE A 546 -14.57 -6.79 -33.31
C PHE A 546 -14.50 -8.05 -32.43
N SER A 547 -15.17 -9.13 -32.83
CA SER A 547 -15.05 -10.43 -32.16
C SER A 547 -13.68 -11.11 -32.38
N THR A 548 -12.93 -10.75 -33.43
CA THR A 548 -11.66 -11.40 -33.81
C THR A 548 -10.41 -10.66 -33.35
N LEU A 549 -10.55 -9.61 -32.54
CA LEU A 549 -9.45 -8.77 -32.05
C LEU A 549 -9.74 -8.26 -30.63
N GLN A 550 -8.69 -7.81 -29.93
CA GLN A 550 -8.83 -7.10 -28.66
C GLN A 550 -8.82 -5.59 -28.93
N LEU A 551 -9.91 -4.91 -28.55
CA LEU A 551 -10.21 -3.54 -28.92
C LEU A 551 -10.33 -2.66 -27.68
N HIS A 552 -9.56 -1.57 -27.64
CA HIS A 552 -9.70 -0.54 -26.63
C HIS A 552 -10.18 0.76 -27.28
N LEU A 553 -11.38 1.23 -26.90
CA LEU A 553 -11.97 2.46 -27.45
C LEU A 553 -11.79 3.60 -26.45
N ILE A 554 -11.03 4.63 -26.83
CA ILE A 554 -10.73 5.77 -25.95
C ILE A 554 -11.19 7.08 -26.60
N SER A 555 -12.10 7.79 -25.94
CA SER A 555 -12.72 9.00 -26.48
C SER A 555 -12.86 10.13 -25.44
N ARG A 556 -13.03 11.38 -25.89
CA ARG A 556 -13.57 12.47 -25.06
C ARG A 556 -15.02 12.83 -25.40
N GLY A 557 -15.64 12.13 -26.36
CA GLY A 557 -17.06 12.23 -26.67
C GLY A 557 -17.72 10.85 -26.71
N ASN A 558 -18.82 10.79 -27.48
CA ASN A 558 -19.69 9.62 -27.50
C ASN A 558 -19.14 8.47 -28.35
N ILE A 559 -19.57 7.25 -28.02
CA ILE A 559 -19.21 6.04 -28.76
C ILE A 559 -20.48 5.42 -29.34
N THR A 560 -20.50 5.27 -30.66
CA THR A 560 -21.72 4.93 -31.41
C THR A 560 -21.52 3.69 -32.26
N PHE A 561 -22.39 2.70 -32.05
CA PHE A 561 -22.49 1.51 -32.88
C PHE A 561 -23.63 1.71 -33.88
N VAL A 562 -23.31 1.78 -35.18
CA VAL A 562 -24.30 2.18 -36.20
C VAL A 562 -25.21 1.02 -36.59
N GLY A 563 -24.69 -0.21 -36.66
CA GLY A 563 -25.40 -1.37 -37.18
C GLY A 563 -26.60 -1.84 -36.33
N GLY A 564 -27.66 -2.31 -36.99
CA GLY A 564 -28.90 -2.74 -36.35
C GLY A 564 -28.86 -4.06 -35.57
N GLY A 565 -27.71 -4.76 -35.58
CA GLY A 565 -27.48 -6.03 -34.89
C GLY A 565 -26.47 -5.92 -33.73
N MET A 566 -26.46 -6.95 -32.86
CA MET A 566 -25.59 -7.02 -31.68
C MET A 566 -24.12 -6.85 -32.06
N THR A 567 -23.43 -5.89 -31.42
CA THR A 567 -21.96 -5.79 -31.50
C THR A 567 -21.33 -6.59 -30.36
N ILE A 568 -20.23 -7.32 -30.66
CA ILE A 568 -19.44 -8.05 -29.68
C ILE A 568 -18.03 -7.47 -29.67
N LEU A 569 -17.55 -7.07 -28.49
CA LEU A 569 -16.25 -6.42 -28.29
C LEU A 569 -15.50 -7.12 -27.15
N ASN A 570 -14.23 -7.46 -27.37
CA ASN A 570 -13.33 -7.94 -26.33
C ASN A 570 -12.30 -6.83 -26.03
N GLY A 571 -12.15 -6.39 -24.78
CA GLY A 571 -11.30 -5.25 -24.41
C GLY A 571 -12.01 -4.26 -23.49
N SER A 572 -11.91 -2.95 -23.74
CA SER A 572 -12.50 -1.93 -22.86
C SER A 572 -12.94 -0.64 -23.58
N ILE A 573 -13.76 0.14 -22.88
CA ILE A 573 -14.24 1.47 -23.28
C ILE A 573 -13.81 2.48 -22.21
N ILE A 574 -13.13 3.55 -22.61
CA ILE A 574 -12.65 4.61 -21.71
C ILE A 574 -13.08 5.98 -22.27
N SER A 575 -13.91 6.71 -21.53
CA SER A 575 -14.17 8.12 -21.79
C SER A 575 -13.43 9.02 -20.81
N LEU A 576 -12.72 9.99 -21.38
CA LEU A 576 -11.97 11.04 -20.68
C LEU A 576 -12.65 12.42 -20.82
N GLY A 577 -13.87 12.42 -21.37
CA GLY A 577 -14.74 13.59 -21.51
C GLY A 577 -15.58 13.88 -20.27
N ASN A 578 -16.49 14.84 -20.40
CA ASN A 578 -17.42 15.22 -19.33
C ASN A 578 -18.68 14.34 -19.27
N ALA A 579 -18.93 13.56 -20.31
CA ALA A 579 -19.98 12.55 -20.39
C ALA A 579 -19.58 11.47 -21.41
N LEU A 580 -20.21 10.30 -21.30
CA LEU A 580 -20.19 9.24 -22.30
C LEU A 580 -21.62 8.72 -22.50
N ASP A 581 -22.17 8.93 -23.69
CA ASP A 581 -23.29 8.14 -24.18
C ASP A 581 -22.75 6.98 -25.04
N VAL A 582 -23.15 5.76 -24.69
CA VAL A 582 -22.97 4.59 -25.57
C VAL A 582 -24.25 4.44 -26.39
N ASN A 583 -24.14 4.61 -27.71
CA ASN A 583 -25.29 4.71 -28.61
C ASN A 583 -25.42 3.52 -29.59
N CYS A 584 -26.66 3.17 -29.94
CA CYS A 584 -26.98 2.26 -31.05
C CYS A 584 -28.00 2.94 -31.98
N LEU A 585 -27.61 3.28 -33.22
CA LEU A 585 -28.41 4.17 -34.09
C LEU A 585 -29.51 3.47 -34.90
N GLU A 586 -29.19 2.47 -35.74
CA GLU A 586 -30.20 1.80 -36.58
C GLU A 586 -31.27 1.08 -35.75
N ASN A 587 -30.89 0.58 -34.56
CA ASN A 587 -31.78 -0.11 -33.64
C ASN A 587 -31.30 0.15 -32.19
N PRO A 588 -32.05 0.88 -31.36
CA PRO A 588 -31.65 1.15 -29.98
C PRO A 588 -31.62 -0.12 -29.09
N TYR A 589 -32.15 -1.25 -29.57
CA TYR A 589 -32.10 -2.56 -28.90
C TYR A 589 -31.08 -3.52 -29.50
N ALA A 590 -30.25 -3.08 -30.47
CA ALA A 590 -29.19 -3.90 -31.07
C ALA A 590 -28.31 -4.54 -30.00
N GLY A 591 -27.94 -3.74 -29.00
CA GLY A 591 -27.15 -4.16 -27.85
C GLY A 591 -25.65 -4.19 -28.12
N LEU A 592 -24.90 -4.24 -27.03
CA LEU A 592 -23.45 -4.42 -27.03
C LEU A 592 -23.12 -5.54 -26.05
N THR A 593 -22.25 -6.47 -26.45
CA THR A 593 -21.63 -7.43 -25.54
C THR A 593 -20.16 -7.08 -25.40
N LEU A 594 -19.79 -6.60 -24.22
CA LEU A 594 -18.43 -6.22 -23.85
C LEU A 594 -17.84 -7.27 -22.91
N LYS A 595 -16.79 -7.96 -23.35
CA LYS A 595 -16.01 -8.86 -22.51
C LYS A 595 -14.69 -8.17 -22.15
N TYR A 596 -14.49 -7.88 -20.88
CA TYR A 596 -13.29 -7.21 -20.42
C TYR A 596 -12.03 -8.04 -20.71
N GLN A 597 -10.99 -7.35 -21.17
CA GLN A 597 -9.62 -7.84 -21.27
C GLN A 597 -8.67 -6.70 -20.88
N THR A 598 -7.65 -6.99 -20.08
CA THR A 598 -6.58 -6.03 -19.78
C THR A 598 -5.74 -5.80 -21.05
N PRO A 599 -5.40 -4.54 -21.42
CA PRO A 599 -4.52 -4.29 -22.56
C PRO A 599 -3.13 -4.92 -22.37
N SER A 600 -2.41 -5.24 -23.45
CA SER A 600 -1.00 -5.66 -23.37
C SER A 600 -0.12 -4.51 -22.87
N PRO A 601 1.07 -4.78 -22.28
CA PRO A 601 1.93 -3.73 -21.74
C PRO A 601 2.33 -2.63 -22.74
N SER A 602 2.42 -2.96 -24.03
CA SER A 602 2.66 -2.00 -25.11
C SER A 602 1.48 -1.04 -25.30
N ILE A 603 0.25 -1.55 -25.30
CA ILE A 603 -0.98 -0.77 -25.37
C ILE A 603 -1.21 0.02 -24.08
N GLN A 604 -0.95 -0.56 -22.90
CA GLN A 604 -1.02 0.16 -21.61
C GLN A 604 -0.08 1.38 -21.64
N GLN A 605 1.18 1.18 -22.01
CA GLN A 605 2.18 2.26 -22.08
C GLN A 605 1.79 3.35 -23.08
N ASP A 606 1.21 2.98 -24.22
CA ASP A 606 0.70 3.94 -25.22
C ASP A 606 -0.49 4.76 -24.67
N ILE A 607 -1.43 4.12 -23.97
CA ILE A 607 -2.56 4.81 -23.33
C ILE A 607 -2.04 5.75 -22.23
N GLU A 608 -1.15 5.29 -21.37
CA GLU A 608 -0.53 6.10 -20.30
C GLU A 608 0.23 7.30 -20.88
N ASN A 609 0.96 7.13 -21.98
CA ASN A 609 1.69 8.23 -22.63
C ASN A 609 0.76 9.26 -23.29
N ASN A 610 -0.29 8.81 -23.98
CA ASN A 610 -1.22 9.71 -24.69
C ASN A 610 -2.21 10.42 -23.76
N THR A 611 -2.54 9.80 -22.62
CA THR A 611 -3.52 10.33 -21.65
C THR A 611 -2.88 10.96 -20.41
N GLY A 612 -1.64 10.58 -20.07
CA GLY A 612 -0.96 10.91 -18.81
C GLY A 612 -1.65 10.38 -17.55
N ILE A 613 -2.62 9.47 -17.69
CA ILE A 613 -3.23 8.78 -16.56
C ILE A 613 -2.12 8.04 -15.81
N GLN A 614 -1.86 8.47 -14.59
CA GLN A 614 -0.99 7.76 -13.67
C GLN A 614 -1.92 7.14 -12.62
N PRO A 615 -2.01 5.81 -12.51
CA PRO A 615 -2.77 5.17 -11.45
C PRO A 615 -2.28 5.71 -10.11
N SER A 616 -3.16 6.41 -9.38
CA SER A 616 -2.78 7.07 -8.14
C SER A 616 -2.16 6.04 -7.20
N GLN A 617 -0.83 6.13 -7.00
CA GLN A 617 -0.12 5.30 -6.02
C GLN A 617 -0.90 5.33 -4.73
N ILE A 618 -1.11 4.16 -4.12
CA ILE A 618 -1.88 4.07 -2.88
C ILE A 618 -1.06 4.78 -1.81
N ILE A 619 -1.38 6.06 -1.57
CA ILE A 619 -0.91 6.80 -0.40
C ILE A 619 -1.68 6.20 0.77
N TYR A 620 -1.17 5.09 1.30
CA TYR A 620 -1.69 4.47 2.51
C TYR A 620 -1.64 5.50 3.63
N THR A 621 -2.80 6.03 4.01
CA THR A 621 -2.88 6.92 5.15
C THR A 621 -2.90 6.11 6.44
N GLU A 622 -2.48 6.72 7.53
CA GLU A 622 -2.44 6.10 8.86
C GLU A 622 -3.83 5.55 9.31
N ALA A 623 -4.92 6.08 8.72
CA ALA A 623 -6.30 5.70 8.99
C ALA A 623 -6.77 4.43 8.25
N ASP A 624 -6.19 4.09 7.10
CA ASP A 624 -6.55 2.90 6.29
C ASP A 624 -6.10 1.58 6.96
N ALA A 625 -5.47 1.70 8.13
CA ALA A 625 -4.62 0.70 8.74
C ALA A 625 -5.30 -0.06 9.90
N VAL A 626 -6.60 -0.35 9.81
CA VAL A 626 -7.35 -1.08 10.86
C VAL A 626 -8.15 -2.25 10.28
N GLY A 627 -7.51 -3.43 10.17
CA GLY A 627 -8.20 -4.63 9.68
C GLY A 627 -7.33 -5.89 9.55
N ARG A 628 -7.04 -6.55 10.68
CA ARG A 628 -6.22 -7.79 10.82
C ARG A 628 -4.77 -7.65 10.35
N LYS A 629 -3.87 -7.69 11.33
CA LYS A 629 -2.57 -7.04 11.22
C LYS A 629 -1.56 -7.80 12.08
N THR A 630 -0.60 -8.45 11.43
CA THR A 630 0.57 -9.05 12.11
C THR A 630 1.61 -7.95 12.19
N LEU A 631 1.63 -7.21 13.30
CA LEU A 631 2.58 -6.13 13.51
C LEU A 631 4.02 -6.71 13.49
N TYR A 632 4.86 -6.14 12.64
CA TYR A 632 6.29 -6.40 12.62
C TYR A 632 7.03 -5.18 13.18
N ASN A 633 7.72 -5.34 14.31
CA ASN A 633 8.53 -4.27 14.90
C ASN A 633 10.01 -4.53 14.63
N ILE A 634 10.72 -3.54 14.08
CA ILE A 634 12.19 -3.59 14.02
C ILE A 634 12.71 -3.50 15.45
N LEU A 635 13.33 -4.58 15.93
CA LEU A 635 14.06 -4.58 17.20
C LEU A 635 15.47 -4.02 17.06
N ARG A 636 16.10 -4.18 15.88
CA ARG A 636 17.50 -3.81 15.67
C ARG A 636 17.82 -3.57 14.18
N ARG A 637 18.67 -2.58 13.90
CA ARG A 637 19.35 -2.37 12.60
C ARG A 637 20.85 -2.24 12.84
N ASN A 638 21.67 -3.07 12.20
CA ASN A 638 23.13 -3.02 12.28
C ASN A 638 23.77 -2.95 10.89
N ILE A 639 25.00 -2.41 10.83
CA ILE A 639 25.93 -2.63 9.72
C ILE A 639 26.92 -3.69 10.19
N VAL A 640 26.96 -4.84 9.50
CA VAL A 640 27.87 -5.96 9.77
C VAL A 640 28.97 -5.97 8.71
N ILE A 641 30.21 -6.21 9.14
CA ILE A 641 31.35 -6.46 8.25
C ILE A 641 31.45 -7.97 8.04
N LYS A 642 31.26 -8.43 6.80
CA LYS A 642 31.48 -9.83 6.36
C LYS A 642 32.85 -9.96 5.69
#